data_AF-A0A7X7FAT3-F1
#
_entry.id   AF-A0A7X7FAT3-F1
#
_cell.length_a   1.000
_cell.length_b   1.000
_cell.length_c   1.000
_cell.angle_alpha   90.00
_cell.angle_beta   90.00
_cell.angle_gamma   90.00
#
_symmetry.space_group_name_H-M   'P 1'
#
loop_
_entity.id
_entity.type
_entity.pdbx_description
1 polymer ?
#
loop_
_entity_poly.entity_id
_entity_poly.type
_entity_poly.pdbx_seq_one_letter_code
_entity_poly.pdbx_strand_id
1 'polypeptide(L)'
;MNIDIAAIRQALDDQRFETARRMCLSALDRPRRGRSAQDVRLLLHEALSCLGDIKAAQGVLEDFRSRDPDERLHLALLLAEDYHKLAAYDFYRGSVESAQGLTGDEYADKYEALADQAFSSAIALADTPIRKQRVAAVMRRTKRQSQADALAPLSTPESPAPIIPAGRGAIVGRLTCADGTPVRNATVTLGFPQAVSHPDPRGHLGRGIGGGIESRFQGEQTVRTVATDDSGAYRLDDLPSQRYPFLAVSLDPEAFDVAVLFFGRDLDVPAGGELRCDGVVEDWASAPEKPVDNPFPEHRTLEGASWRRMAAWTLRNPFHFDFPRQFVALPHPGCVSGLSLALFTSDAVGEPKPVQTLSDGTLGCFLDLPERTDRVVAVYACESSPAGDPAPGPSRSPLDFQLAADGLTAVIDTGRAMFRIAAGEGVEAIAPLLAVRGEDGLWRGAGRLLLPGHVAIAKRATTIVEQGALLLRVEVAYGLSTGETVRFEMTAHAGEAYLLVRETTVPIDGLAFEFSLREFIGGRGFLHWTPEHGGRHWSTLEVRNLELARLQESVAWWIPPQGFGYAMTPDGLDAKDYVGVFTRRRGEWIDRAFERISQGPGDANRELDWPYPEMVGSTISMITAHTSEDGDAWFRFAGFDGERQWGVLVSTLARNDGPYKELSSVQHKVSSPRLQDFMTWRLHESDSLRRPMLLMTRDEIRGLRRKRRAPGFATVWKKLVEGHQRGPSRGLQALL
;
A
#
# COMPACT_ATOMS: atom_id res chain seq x y z
N MET A 1 -15.31 -46.46 -7.05
CA MET A 1 -13.93 -46.12 -7.47
C MET A 1 -13.00 -46.22 -6.26
N ASN A 2 -12.00 -47.11 -6.30
CA ASN A 2 -10.94 -47.16 -5.28
C ASN A 2 -10.05 -45.93 -5.51
N ILE A 3 -10.04 -44.99 -4.56
CA ILE A 3 -9.17 -43.80 -4.64
C ILE A 3 -7.76 -44.25 -4.24
N ASP A 4 -6.85 -44.28 -5.21
CA ASP A 4 -5.44 -44.64 -5.05
C ASP A 4 -4.63 -43.46 -4.46
N ILE A 5 -3.70 -43.77 -3.55
CA ILE A 5 -2.73 -42.80 -2.98
C ILE A 5 -1.93 -42.13 -4.10
N ALA A 6 -1.62 -42.87 -5.17
CA ALA A 6 -0.92 -42.32 -6.34
C ALA A 6 -1.74 -41.20 -7.03
N ALA A 7 -3.07 -41.35 -7.09
CA ALA A 7 -3.95 -40.35 -7.68
C ALA A 7 -4.05 -39.07 -6.82
N ILE A 8 -3.98 -39.21 -5.49
CA ILE A 8 -3.93 -38.07 -4.56
C ILE A 8 -2.60 -37.31 -4.72
N ARG A 9 -1.47 -38.03 -4.80
CA ARG A 9 -0.14 -37.44 -5.04
C ARG A 9 -0.08 -36.69 -6.37
N GLN A 10 -0.58 -37.30 -7.45
CA GLN A 10 -0.65 -36.65 -8.74
C GLN A 10 -1.48 -35.35 -8.68
N ALA A 11 -2.60 -35.34 -7.94
CA ALA A 11 -3.40 -34.14 -7.78
C ALA A 11 -2.67 -33.03 -7.00
N LEU A 12 -1.80 -33.38 -6.03
CA LEU A 12 -0.94 -32.42 -5.33
C LEU A 12 0.17 -31.88 -6.24
N ASP A 13 0.84 -32.75 -7.00
CA ASP A 13 1.89 -32.38 -7.96
C ASP A 13 1.34 -31.47 -9.08
N ASP A 14 0.11 -31.73 -9.53
CA ASP A 14 -0.62 -30.91 -10.50
C ASP A 14 -1.24 -29.63 -9.88
N GLN A 15 -0.95 -29.33 -8.60
CA GLN A 15 -1.45 -28.17 -7.85
C GLN A 15 -2.99 -28.09 -7.72
N ARG A 16 -3.70 -29.22 -7.83
CA ARG A 16 -5.16 -29.32 -7.67
C ARG A 16 -5.54 -29.57 -6.20
N PHE A 17 -5.15 -28.67 -5.32
CA PHE A 17 -5.18 -28.86 -3.86
C PHE A 17 -6.59 -29.16 -3.29
N GLU A 18 -7.64 -28.48 -3.77
CA GLU A 18 -9.03 -28.76 -3.34
C GLU A 18 -9.52 -30.14 -3.83
N THR A 19 -9.05 -30.60 -5.00
CA THR A 19 -9.34 -31.95 -5.51
C THR A 19 -8.64 -33.00 -4.64
N ALA A 20 -7.36 -32.78 -4.30
CA ALA A 20 -6.61 -33.63 -3.39
C ALA A 20 -7.27 -33.69 -2.00
N ARG A 21 -7.71 -32.56 -1.43
CA ARG A 21 -8.44 -32.50 -0.15
C ARG A 21 -9.69 -33.37 -0.17
N ARG A 22 -10.55 -33.23 -1.19
CA ARG A 22 -11.78 -34.03 -1.34
C ARG A 22 -11.49 -35.52 -1.50
N MET A 23 -10.46 -35.87 -2.27
CA MET A 23 -10.04 -37.27 -2.44
C MET A 23 -9.54 -37.87 -1.12
N CYS A 24 -8.77 -37.12 -0.34
CA CYS A 24 -8.32 -37.52 0.99
C CYS A 24 -9.48 -37.72 1.97
N LEU A 25 -10.42 -36.78 2.06
CA LEU A 25 -11.60 -36.91 2.92
C LEU A 25 -12.45 -38.12 2.54
N SER A 26 -12.74 -38.29 1.24
CA SER A 26 -13.48 -39.46 0.74
C SER A 26 -12.76 -40.79 0.98
N ALA A 27 -11.42 -40.77 0.98
CA ALA A 27 -10.60 -41.92 1.30
C ALA A 27 -10.62 -42.26 2.81
N LEU A 28 -10.75 -41.26 3.69
CA LEU A 28 -10.81 -41.42 5.14
C LEU A 28 -12.21 -41.81 5.66
N ASP A 29 -13.29 -41.47 4.93
CA ASP A 29 -14.67 -41.89 5.23
C ASP A 29 -14.89 -43.41 5.07
N ARG A 30 -13.94 -44.11 4.43
CA ARG A 30 -13.98 -45.58 4.27
C ARG A 30 -13.05 -46.23 5.29
N PRO A 31 -13.41 -47.39 5.87
CA PRO A 31 -12.57 -48.06 6.86
C PRO A 31 -11.23 -48.48 6.25
N ARG A 32 -10.19 -47.68 6.49
CA ARG A 32 -8.77 -47.98 6.22
C ARG A 32 -8.06 -48.22 7.55
N ARG A 33 -7.21 -49.25 7.64
CA ARG A 33 -6.45 -49.58 8.86
C ARG A 33 -4.95 -49.48 8.60
N GLY A 34 -4.20 -49.04 9.60
CA GLY A 34 -2.73 -49.02 9.59
C GLY A 34 -2.14 -47.93 8.68
N ARG A 35 -1.02 -48.25 8.04
CA ARG A 35 -0.16 -47.32 7.28
C ARG A 35 -0.87 -46.58 6.14
N SER A 36 -1.86 -47.21 5.51
CA SER A 36 -2.62 -46.60 4.40
C SER A 36 -3.55 -45.46 4.83
N ALA A 37 -4.04 -45.46 6.07
CA ALA A 37 -4.82 -44.35 6.62
C ALA A 37 -3.90 -43.18 7.04
N GLN A 38 -2.70 -43.52 7.49
CA GLN A 38 -1.65 -42.59 7.89
C GLN A 38 -1.11 -41.79 6.70
N ASP A 39 -0.77 -42.46 5.60
CA ASP A 39 -0.30 -41.82 4.38
C ASP A 39 -1.33 -40.83 3.80
N VAL A 40 -2.62 -41.19 3.85
CA VAL A 40 -3.71 -40.30 3.40
C VAL A 40 -3.86 -39.07 4.30
N ARG A 41 -3.63 -39.19 5.62
CA ARG A 41 -3.66 -38.05 6.54
C ARG A 41 -2.50 -37.08 6.30
N LEU A 42 -1.30 -37.59 6.00
CA LEU A 42 -0.17 -36.73 5.62
C LEU A 42 -0.45 -35.99 4.29
N LEU A 43 -1.06 -36.67 3.32
CA LEU A 43 -1.48 -36.02 2.06
C LEU A 43 -2.63 -35.03 2.28
N LEU A 44 -3.52 -35.27 3.24
CA LEU A 44 -4.57 -34.32 3.64
C LEU A 44 -3.96 -33.08 4.29
N HIS A 45 -2.98 -33.26 5.19
CA HIS A 45 -2.23 -32.17 5.81
C HIS A 45 -1.56 -31.28 4.75
N GLU A 46 -0.91 -31.89 3.76
CA GLU A 46 -0.27 -31.18 2.66
C GLU A 46 -1.29 -30.40 1.82
N ALA A 47 -2.42 -31.01 1.46
CA ALA A 47 -3.50 -30.35 0.73
C ALA A 47 -4.08 -29.15 1.49
N LEU A 48 -4.36 -29.30 2.79
CA LEU A 48 -4.90 -28.24 3.65
C LEU A 48 -3.89 -27.11 3.86
N SER A 49 -2.62 -27.46 4.05
CA SER A 49 -1.53 -26.48 4.16
C SER A 49 -1.40 -25.64 2.88
N CYS A 50 -1.51 -26.27 1.70
CA CYS A 50 -1.47 -25.58 0.41
C CYS A 50 -2.71 -24.71 0.14
N LEU A 51 -3.85 -25.03 0.74
CA LEU A 51 -5.07 -24.22 0.68
C LEU A 51 -5.10 -23.08 1.70
N GLY A 52 -4.10 -23.00 2.60
CA GLY A 52 -4.03 -22.00 3.66
C GLY A 52 -4.90 -22.29 4.88
N ASP A 53 -5.52 -23.47 4.96
CA ASP A 53 -6.28 -23.91 6.13
C ASP A 53 -5.35 -24.60 7.15
N ILE A 54 -4.43 -23.80 7.71
CA ILE A 54 -3.37 -24.30 8.62
C ILE A 54 -3.96 -24.90 9.89
N LYS A 55 -5.11 -24.40 10.36
CA LYS A 55 -5.78 -24.91 11.56
C LYS A 55 -6.37 -26.30 11.33
N ALA A 56 -7.02 -26.54 10.18
CA ALA A 56 -7.45 -27.89 9.83
C ALA A 56 -6.25 -28.81 9.57
N ALA A 57 -5.17 -28.31 8.96
CA ALA A 57 -3.94 -29.08 8.75
C ALA A 57 -3.34 -29.55 10.09
N GLN A 58 -3.18 -28.64 11.06
CA GLN A 58 -2.74 -28.95 12.42
C GLN A 58 -3.63 -30.05 13.04
N GLY A 59 -4.95 -29.91 12.98
CA GLY A 59 -5.89 -30.87 13.55
C GLY A 59 -5.77 -32.29 12.98
N VAL A 60 -5.33 -32.43 11.72
CA VAL A 60 -5.06 -33.75 11.10
C VAL A 60 -3.86 -34.45 11.74
N LEU A 61 -2.90 -33.69 12.29
CA LEU A 61 -1.66 -34.21 12.88
C LEU A 61 -1.78 -34.50 14.39
N GLU A 62 -2.62 -33.78 15.13
CA GLU A 62 -2.73 -33.89 16.60
C GLU A 62 -3.12 -35.29 17.10
N ASP A 63 -3.91 -36.01 16.31
CA ASP A 63 -4.37 -37.38 16.62
C ASP A 63 -3.39 -38.47 16.15
N PHE A 64 -2.29 -38.09 15.51
CA PHE A 64 -1.37 -39.05 14.92
C PHE A 64 -0.43 -39.63 15.97
N ARG A 65 -0.34 -40.97 16.00
CA ARG A 65 0.60 -41.71 16.87
C ARG A 65 1.34 -42.74 16.01
N SER A 66 2.64 -42.57 15.86
CA SER A 66 3.52 -43.55 15.21
C SER A 66 4.54 -44.11 16.19
N ARG A 67 4.92 -45.38 15.99
CA ARG A 67 6.04 -46.03 16.69
C ARG A 67 7.36 -45.92 15.92
N ASP A 68 7.33 -45.48 14.66
CA ASP A 68 8.53 -45.28 13.84
C ASP A 68 9.23 -43.96 14.24
N PRO A 69 10.50 -43.99 14.65
CA PRO A 69 11.27 -42.79 15.00
C PRO A 69 11.34 -41.73 13.89
N ASP A 70 11.45 -42.12 12.62
CA ASP A 70 11.55 -41.16 11.51
C ASP A 70 10.22 -40.47 11.20
N GLU A 71 9.11 -41.21 11.36
CA GLU A 71 7.77 -40.66 11.22
C GLU A 71 7.42 -39.75 12.40
N ARG A 72 7.82 -40.13 13.63
CA ARG A 72 7.68 -39.25 14.82
C ARG A 72 8.45 -37.95 14.67
N LEU A 73 9.68 -38.01 14.14
CA LEU A 73 10.47 -36.82 13.85
C LEU A 73 9.78 -35.96 12.78
N HIS A 74 9.28 -36.57 11.72
CA HIS A 74 8.60 -35.85 10.65
C HIS A 74 7.34 -35.13 11.15
N LEU A 75 6.50 -35.79 11.95
CA LEU A 75 5.31 -35.20 12.55
C LEU A 75 5.64 -34.03 13.48
N ALA A 76 6.67 -34.17 14.32
CA ALA A 76 7.11 -33.10 15.21
C ALA A 76 7.57 -31.86 14.41
N LEU A 77 8.23 -32.07 13.26
CA LEU A 77 8.65 -30.99 12.37
C LEU A 77 7.47 -30.32 11.65
N LEU A 78 6.48 -31.08 11.20
CA LEU A 78 5.27 -30.52 10.58
C LEU A 78 4.46 -29.69 11.58
N LEU A 79 4.26 -30.19 12.81
CA LEU A 79 3.61 -29.44 13.88
C LEU A 79 4.37 -28.16 14.25
N ALA A 80 5.71 -28.21 14.31
CA ALA A 80 6.52 -27.04 14.57
C ALA A 80 6.38 -25.96 13.46
N GLU A 81 6.33 -26.38 12.19
CA GLU A 81 6.08 -25.47 11.07
C GLU A 81 4.65 -24.89 11.11
N ASP A 82 3.64 -25.69 11.42
CA ASP A 82 2.25 -25.23 11.50
C ASP A 82 2.03 -24.25 12.65
N TYR A 83 2.58 -24.53 13.84
CA TYR A 83 2.52 -23.61 14.97
C TYR A 83 3.24 -22.29 14.67
N HIS A 84 4.40 -22.34 14.01
CA HIS A 84 5.09 -21.12 13.59
C HIS A 84 4.29 -20.32 12.55
N LYS A 85 3.56 -20.98 11.64
CA LYS A 85 2.66 -20.29 10.70
C LYS A 85 1.45 -19.71 11.41
N LEU A 86 0.84 -20.45 12.34
CA LEU A 86 -0.30 -19.98 13.13
C LEU A 86 0.06 -18.81 14.05
N ALA A 87 1.33 -18.66 14.45
CA ALA A 87 1.78 -17.47 15.16
C ALA A 87 1.67 -16.17 14.33
N ALA A 88 1.43 -16.25 13.02
CA ALA A 88 1.14 -15.08 12.21
C ALA A 88 -0.22 -14.47 12.57
N TYR A 89 -0.25 -13.14 12.67
CA TYR A 89 -1.43 -12.37 13.08
C TYR A 89 -2.66 -12.60 12.19
N ASP A 90 -2.46 -13.01 10.94
CA ASP A 90 -3.55 -13.26 9.97
C ASP A 90 -4.48 -14.40 10.42
N PHE A 91 -4.00 -15.33 11.26
CA PHE A 91 -4.81 -16.44 11.80
C PHE A 91 -5.54 -16.11 13.11
N TYR A 92 -5.22 -14.97 13.75
CA TYR A 92 -5.78 -14.60 15.05
C TYR A 92 -7.27 -14.26 14.99
N ARG A 93 -7.73 -13.50 13.99
CA ARG A 93 -9.04 -12.84 14.05
C ARG A 93 -10.25 -13.78 14.12
N GLY A 94 -10.19 -14.91 13.40
CA GLY A 94 -11.21 -15.97 13.41
C GLY A 94 -10.90 -17.11 14.39
N SER A 95 -9.90 -16.94 15.25
CA SER A 95 -9.49 -17.97 16.20
C SER A 95 -10.41 -18.03 17.42
N VAL A 96 -10.37 -19.16 18.12
CA VAL A 96 -11.13 -19.34 19.37
C VAL A 96 -10.55 -18.44 20.46
N GLU A 97 -9.24 -18.21 20.40
CA GLU A 97 -8.46 -17.36 21.29
C GLU A 97 -8.87 -15.88 21.18
N SER A 98 -9.12 -15.38 19.97
CA SER A 98 -9.70 -14.04 19.75
C SER A 98 -11.10 -13.91 20.36
N ALA A 99 -11.92 -14.95 20.26
CA ALA A 99 -13.25 -15.00 20.89
C ALA A 99 -13.17 -15.13 22.43
N GLN A 100 -12.08 -15.69 22.95
CA GLN A 100 -11.78 -15.79 24.38
C GLN A 100 -11.14 -14.51 24.95
N GLY A 101 -10.92 -13.48 24.12
CA GLY A 101 -10.39 -12.19 24.54
C GLY A 101 -8.87 -12.08 24.59
N LEU A 102 -8.12 -13.12 24.14
CA LEU A 102 -6.65 -13.01 24.03
C LEU A 102 -6.30 -11.91 23.03
N THR A 103 -5.22 -11.18 23.27
CA THR A 103 -4.61 -10.27 22.28
C THR A 103 -3.93 -11.07 21.17
N GLY A 104 -3.70 -10.43 20.03
CA GLY A 104 -2.98 -11.08 18.93
C GLY A 104 -1.52 -11.41 19.27
N ASP A 105 -0.92 -10.70 20.23
CA ASP A 105 0.42 -11.00 20.75
C ASP A 105 0.37 -12.20 21.70
N GLU A 106 -0.58 -12.27 22.64
CA GLU A 106 -0.77 -13.46 23.48
C GLU A 106 -1.08 -14.72 22.63
N TYR A 107 -1.81 -14.53 21.52
CA TYR A 107 -2.01 -15.57 20.52
C TYR A 107 -0.71 -15.97 19.82
N ALA A 108 0.06 -15.00 19.32
CA ALA A 108 1.34 -15.26 18.66
C ALA A 108 2.34 -15.92 19.61
N ASP A 109 2.46 -15.44 20.85
CA ASP A 109 3.31 -15.99 21.90
C ASP A 109 2.92 -17.42 22.27
N LYS A 110 1.61 -17.70 22.39
CA LYS A 110 1.11 -19.07 22.59
C LYS A 110 1.59 -19.99 21.48
N TYR A 111 1.43 -19.58 20.22
CA TYR A 111 1.76 -20.42 19.07
C TYR A 111 3.27 -20.52 18.82
N GLU A 112 4.06 -19.48 19.10
CA GLU A 112 5.53 -19.57 19.10
C GLU A 112 6.04 -20.47 20.22
N ALA A 113 5.44 -20.43 21.42
CA ALA A 113 5.81 -21.33 22.51
C ALA A 113 5.50 -22.80 22.17
N LEU A 114 4.37 -23.07 21.51
CA LEU A 114 4.04 -24.40 21.00
C LEU A 114 5.00 -24.85 19.89
N ALA A 115 5.40 -23.94 18.99
CA ALA A 115 6.40 -24.20 17.97
C ALA A 115 7.75 -24.56 18.60
N ASP A 116 8.20 -23.82 19.62
CA ASP A 116 9.44 -24.09 20.34
C ASP A 116 9.41 -25.42 21.10
N GLN A 117 8.27 -25.78 21.68
CA GLN A 117 8.07 -27.10 22.30
C GLN A 117 8.15 -28.23 21.27
N ALA A 118 7.53 -28.05 20.10
CA ALA A 118 7.58 -29.02 19.01
C ALA A 118 9.01 -29.15 18.43
N PHE A 119 9.74 -28.04 18.26
CA PHE A 119 11.15 -28.05 17.87
C PHE A 119 12.03 -28.75 18.90
N SER A 120 11.82 -28.50 20.18
CA SER A 120 12.54 -29.19 21.26
C SER A 120 12.31 -30.70 21.22
N SER A 121 11.08 -31.12 20.93
CA SER A 121 10.71 -32.52 20.75
C SER A 121 11.38 -33.13 19.51
N ALA A 122 11.43 -32.40 18.39
CA ALA A 122 12.12 -32.83 17.17
C ALA A 122 13.64 -32.98 17.39
N ILE A 123 14.27 -32.07 18.13
CA ILE A 123 15.68 -32.14 18.51
C ILE A 123 15.95 -33.40 19.36
N ALA A 124 15.09 -33.68 20.33
CA ALA A 124 15.22 -34.88 21.19
C ALA A 124 15.09 -36.20 20.40
N LEU A 125 14.34 -36.19 19.30
CA LEU A 125 14.18 -37.33 18.38
C LEU A 125 15.33 -37.44 17.35
N ALA A 126 16.14 -36.40 17.19
CA ALA A 126 17.23 -36.33 16.23
C ALA A 126 18.55 -36.89 16.80
N ASP A 127 18.61 -38.20 16.95
CA ASP A 127 19.75 -38.96 17.48
C ASP A 127 20.94 -39.10 16.50
N THR A 128 20.71 -38.94 15.19
CA THR A 128 21.74 -39.06 14.14
C THR A 128 22.08 -37.71 13.49
N PRO A 129 23.30 -37.53 12.93
CA PRO A 129 23.67 -36.32 12.19
C PRO A 129 22.70 -35.97 11.05
N ILE A 130 22.20 -36.98 10.33
CA ILE A 130 21.23 -36.81 9.24
C ILE A 130 19.90 -36.26 9.78
N ARG A 131 19.40 -36.79 10.90
CA ARG A 131 18.18 -36.29 11.53
C ARG A 131 18.37 -34.87 12.08
N LYS A 132 19.53 -34.56 12.67
CA LYS A 132 19.88 -33.19 13.12
C LYS A 132 19.91 -32.19 11.97
N GLN A 133 20.45 -32.58 10.81
CA GLN A 133 20.40 -31.76 9.59
C GLN A 133 18.97 -31.50 9.12
N ARG A 134 18.08 -32.51 9.17
CA ARG A 134 16.65 -32.34 8.84
C ARG A 134 15.96 -31.31 9.74
N VAL A 135 16.21 -31.37 11.05
CA VAL A 135 15.67 -30.38 12.01
C VAL A 135 16.22 -28.99 11.72
N ALA A 136 17.54 -28.86 11.54
CA ALA A 136 18.18 -27.57 11.26
C ALA A 136 17.67 -26.95 9.95
N ALA A 137 17.39 -27.75 8.91
CA ALA A 137 16.80 -27.26 7.66
C ALA A 137 15.43 -26.60 7.88
N VAL A 138 14.57 -27.23 8.68
CA VAL A 138 13.25 -26.69 9.03
C VAL A 138 13.39 -25.42 9.88
N MET A 139 14.25 -25.43 10.91
CA MET A 139 14.52 -24.27 11.75
C MET A 139 15.00 -23.05 10.95
N ARG A 140 15.80 -23.25 9.89
CA ARG A 140 16.21 -22.16 8.99
C ARG A 140 15.03 -21.57 8.22
N ARG A 141 14.09 -22.42 7.75
CA ARG A 141 12.86 -21.96 7.07
C ARG A 141 11.93 -21.20 8.01
N THR A 142 11.92 -21.54 9.29
CA THR A 142 11.13 -20.88 10.35
C THR A 142 11.90 -19.81 11.13
N LYS A 143 12.94 -19.22 10.51
CA LYS A 143 13.70 -18.05 11.03
C LYS A 143 14.41 -18.27 12.37
N ARG A 144 14.80 -19.50 12.68
CA ARG A 144 15.59 -19.90 13.86
C ARG A 144 17.04 -20.22 13.47
N GLN A 145 17.68 -19.36 12.67
CA GLN A 145 19.02 -19.61 12.10
C GLN A 145 20.08 -19.91 13.18
N SER A 146 20.13 -19.14 14.26
CA SER A 146 21.11 -19.33 15.33
C SER A 146 21.01 -20.71 15.99
N GLN A 147 19.79 -21.19 16.23
CA GLN A 147 19.53 -22.52 16.80
C GLN A 147 19.83 -23.62 15.78
N ALA A 148 19.48 -23.41 14.51
CA ALA A 148 19.77 -24.34 13.43
C ALA A 148 21.28 -24.55 13.23
N ASP A 149 22.06 -23.46 13.27
CA ASP A 149 23.51 -23.49 13.07
C ASP A 149 24.24 -24.10 14.29
N ALA A 150 23.70 -23.93 15.49
CA ALA A 150 24.19 -24.64 16.68
C ALA A 150 23.92 -26.16 16.61
N LEU A 151 22.77 -26.57 16.04
CA LEU A 151 22.38 -27.97 15.95
C LEU A 151 23.10 -28.73 14.83
N ALA A 152 23.22 -28.12 13.66
CA ALA A 152 23.93 -28.65 12.51
C ALA A 152 24.42 -27.46 11.67
N PRO A 153 25.69 -27.01 11.85
CA PRO A 153 26.23 -25.91 11.09
C PRO A 153 26.11 -26.18 9.59
N LEU A 154 25.77 -25.16 8.81
CA LEU A 154 25.99 -25.26 7.37
C LEU A 154 27.49 -25.44 7.18
N SER A 155 27.91 -26.62 6.75
CA SER A 155 29.17 -26.72 6.01
C SER A 155 29.02 -25.71 4.90
N THR A 156 29.79 -24.62 4.95
CA THR A 156 29.96 -23.75 3.79
C THR A 156 30.35 -24.71 2.69
N PRO A 157 29.52 -24.88 1.64
CA PRO A 157 30.09 -25.46 0.44
C PRO A 157 31.27 -24.54 0.15
N GLU A 158 32.49 -25.07 0.10
CA GLU A 158 33.49 -24.45 -0.76
C GLU A 158 32.71 -24.15 -2.03
N SER A 159 32.58 -22.86 -2.39
CA SER A 159 31.91 -22.48 -3.62
C SER A 159 32.45 -23.45 -4.67
N PRO A 160 31.61 -24.30 -5.28
CA PRO A 160 32.13 -25.24 -6.25
C PRO A 160 32.90 -24.37 -7.22
N ALA A 161 34.22 -24.60 -7.32
CA ALA A 161 35.04 -23.88 -8.26
C ALA A 161 34.26 -23.95 -9.57
N PRO A 162 33.96 -22.79 -10.21
CA PRO A 162 33.03 -22.75 -11.32
C PRO A 162 33.41 -23.88 -12.24
N ILE A 163 32.48 -24.81 -12.49
CA ILE A 163 32.70 -25.85 -13.49
C ILE A 163 32.80 -25.04 -14.78
N ILE A 164 34.03 -24.76 -15.21
CA ILE A 164 34.28 -24.07 -16.48
C ILE A 164 34.02 -25.15 -17.53
N PRO A 165 32.89 -25.12 -18.26
CA PRO A 165 32.69 -26.05 -19.37
C PRO A 165 33.88 -25.94 -20.32
N ALA A 166 34.42 -27.10 -20.72
CA ALA A 166 35.56 -27.19 -21.62
C ALA A 166 35.14 -26.68 -23.01
N GLY A 167 35.40 -25.39 -23.24
CA GLY A 167 35.05 -24.68 -24.47
C GLY A 167 34.96 -23.19 -24.21
N ARG A 168 35.85 -22.41 -24.82
CA ARG A 168 35.84 -20.95 -24.75
C ARG A 168 35.21 -20.40 -26.02
N GLY A 169 34.18 -19.57 -25.89
CA GLY A 169 33.56 -18.81 -26.98
C GLY A 169 33.84 -17.32 -26.83
N ALA A 170 33.28 -16.51 -27.73
CA ALA A 170 33.34 -15.06 -27.67
C ALA A 170 32.00 -14.40 -27.98
N ILE A 171 31.77 -13.21 -27.44
CA ILE A 171 30.71 -12.30 -27.89
C ILE A 171 31.37 -11.13 -28.62
N VAL A 172 30.94 -10.88 -29.85
CA VAL A 172 31.40 -9.75 -30.68
C VAL A 172 30.23 -8.90 -31.08
N GLY A 173 30.43 -7.61 -31.26
CA GLY A 173 29.37 -6.76 -31.79
C GLY A 173 29.85 -5.38 -32.16
N ARG A 174 28.97 -4.62 -32.82
CA ARG A 174 29.16 -3.21 -33.12
C ARG A 174 27.96 -2.41 -32.64
N LEU A 175 28.24 -1.28 -31.99
CA LEU A 175 27.25 -0.31 -31.57
C LEU A 175 27.27 0.91 -32.51
N THR A 176 26.10 1.26 -33.04
CA THR A 176 25.90 2.46 -33.87
C THR A 176 24.73 3.28 -33.36
N CYS A 177 24.76 4.59 -33.52
CA CYS A 177 23.58 5.43 -33.38
C CYS A 177 22.58 5.16 -34.51
N ALA A 178 21.35 5.66 -34.38
CA ALA A 178 20.30 5.53 -35.42
C ALA A 178 20.70 6.13 -36.78
N ASP A 179 21.62 7.11 -36.81
CA ASP A 179 22.18 7.71 -38.03
C ASP A 179 23.35 6.91 -38.63
N GLY A 180 23.71 5.77 -38.04
CA GLY A 180 24.81 4.90 -38.45
C GLY A 180 26.18 5.31 -37.92
N THR A 181 26.29 6.39 -37.14
CA THR A 181 27.57 6.78 -36.52
C THR A 181 28.00 5.78 -35.43
N PRO A 182 29.29 5.42 -35.34
CA PRO A 182 29.75 4.45 -34.33
C PRO A 182 29.73 5.03 -32.92
N VAL A 183 29.25 4.24 -31.95
CA VAL A 183 29.22 4.60 -30.53
C VAL A 183 30.55 4.24 -29.89
N ARG A 184 31.36 5.25 -29.55
CA ARG A 184 32.73 5.08 -29.05
C ARG A 184 32.79 5.11 -27.54
N ASN A 185 33.76 4.40 -26.95
CA ASN A 185 34.03 4.38 -25.50
C ASN A 185 32.80 4.02 -24.64
N ALA A 186 31.82 3.30 -25.18
CA ALA A 186 30.72 2.79 -24.40
C ALA A 186 31.15 1.53 -23.66
N THR A 187 30.78 1.40 -22.39
CA THR A 187 31.15 0.23 -21.57
C THR A 187 30.11 -0.86 -21.76
N VAL A 188 30.47 -1.92 -22.47
CA VAL A 188 29.68 -3.13 -22.61
C VAL A 188 29.92 -4.03 -21.40
N THR A 189 28.86 -4.47 -20.73
CA THR A 189 28.89 -5.29 -19.51
C THR A 189 28.09 -6.57 -19.71
N LEU A 190 28.74 -7.72 -19.58
CA LEU A 190 28.15 -9.06 -19.58
C LEU A 190 27.99 -9.55 -18.15
N GLY A 191 26.76 -9.88 -17.74
CA GLY A 191 26.50 -10.52 -16.44
C GLY A 191 26.66 -12.03 -16.52
N PHE A 192 27.31 -12.65 -15.55
CA PHE A 192 27.40 -14.11 -15.44
C PHE A 192 26.16 -14.70 -14.74
N PRO A 193 25.80 -15.97 -15.02
CA PRO A 193 24.75 -16.66 -14.28
C PRO A 193 25.04 -16.66 -12.79
N GLN A 194 24.01 -16.34 -12.00
CA GLN A 194 24.08 -16.38 -10.55
C GLN A 194 23.04 -17.36 -10.03
N ALA A 195 23.38 -18.10 -8.98
CA ALA A 195 22.41 -18.93 -8.28
C ALA A 195 21.35 -18.03 -7.64
N VAL A 196 20.13 -18.14 -8.14
CA VAL A 196 18.96 -17.44 -7.60
C VAL A 196 18.20 -18.43 -6.74
N SER A 197 18.04 -18.13 -5.44
CA SER A 197 17.07 -18.88 -4.63
C SER A 197 15.68 -18.30 -4.89
N HIS A 198 14.82 -19.08 -5.54
CA HIS A 198 13.40 -18.75 -5.60
C HIS A 198 12.79 -19.02 -4.22
N PRO A 199 12.11 -18.04 -3.60
CA PRO A 199 11.38 -18.30 -2.36
C PRO A 199 10.28 -19.34 -2.62
N ASP A 200 10.06 -20.22 -1.64
CA ASP A 200 8.99 -21.22 -1.67
C ASP A 200 7.63 -20.50 -1.70
N PRO A 201 6.75 -20.77 -2.68
CA PRO A 201 5.43 -20.14 -2.75
C PRO A 201 4.55 -20.43 -1.52
N ARG A 202 4.89 -21.44 -0.70
CA ARG A 202 4.24 -21.69 0.60
C ARG A 202 4.49 -20.58 1.64
N GLY A 203 5.44 -19.66 1.40
CA GLY A 203 5.69 -18.49 2.24
C GLY A 203 4.75 -17.30 2.02
N HIS A 204 3.85 -17.35 1.03
CA HIS A 204 2.96 -16.24 0.64
C HIS A 204 1.91 -15.89 1.71
N LEU A 205 1.54 -16.82 2.58
CA LEU A 205 0.47 -16.65 3.56
C LEU A 205 0.93 -16.08 4.91
N GLY A 206 2.23 -15.81 5.08
CA GLY A 206 2.82 -15.60 6.40
C GLY A 206 3.21 -14.16 6.77
N ARG A 207 3.26 -13.20 5.84
CA ARG A 207 3.56 -11.79 6.15
C ARG A 207 2.95 -10.87 5.11
N GLY A 208 2.47 -9.72 5.59
CA GLY A 208 1.85 -8.66 4.80
C GLY A 208 2.58 -8.30 3.51
N ILE A 209 1.82 -7.69 2.62
CA ILE A 209 2.05 -7.36 1.20
C ILE A 209 3.36 -6.56 0.92
N GLY A 210 4.22 -6.30 1.91
CA GLY A 210 5.54 -5.66 1.76
C GLY A 210 6.74 -6.62 1.64
N GLY A 211 6.57 -7.93 1.78
CA GLY A 211 7.65 -8.90 1.57
C GLY A 211 7.87 -9.17 0.09
N GLY A 212 8.59 -8.28 -0.60
CA GLY A 212 8.86 -8.39 -2.03
C GLY A 212 9.33 -9.79 -2.45
N ILE A 213 8.89 -10.20 -3.65
CA ILE A 213 9.47 -11.29 -4.44
C ILE A 213 10.87 -10.85 -4.86
N GLU A 214 11.76 -10.65 -3.90
CA GLU A 214 13.17 -10.47 -4.21
C GLU A 214 13.75 -11.86 -4.31
N SER A 215 13.88 -12.34 -5.54
CA SER A 215 14.91 -13.28 -5.92
C SER A 215 16.21 -12.86 -5.20
N ARG A 216 16.57 -13.58 -4.14
CA ARG A 216 17.83 -13.30 -3.44
C ARG A 216 18.95 -13.89 -4.28
N PHE A 217 19.67 -13.01 -4.96
CA PHE A 217 20.93 -13.33 -5.59
C PHE A 217 21.92 -13.79 -4.51
N GLN A 218 22.48 -14.98 -4.66
CA GLN A 218 23.48 -15.49 -3.71
C GLN A 218 24.86 -14.93 -4.07
N GLY A 219 25.36 -13.96 -3.29
CA GLY A 219 26.70 -13.36 -3.46
C GLY A 219 26.75 -12.13 -4.36
N GLU A 220 27.96 -11.65 -4.68
CA GLU A 220 28.15 -10.53 -5.61
C GLU A 220 27.98 -10.98 -7.07
N GLN A 221 27.30 -10.15 -7.87
CA GLN A 221 27.10 -10.41 -9.30
C GLN A 221 28.45 -10.37 -10.02
N THR A 222 28.88 -11.51 -10.57
CA THR A 222 30.08 -11.55 -11.41
C THR A 222 29.75 -10.94 -12.77
N VAL A 223 30.58 -9.99 -13.22
CA VAL A 223 30.43 -9.29 -14.50
C VAL A 223 31.75 -9.24 -15.25
N ARG A 224 31.68 -9.09 -16.58
CA ARG A 224 32.83 -8.77 -17.42
C ARG A 224 32.52 -7.55 -18.28
N THR A 225 33.47 -6.62 -18.35
CA THR A 225 33.30 -5.37 -19.09
C THR A 225 34.34 -5.21 -20.20
N VAL A 226 33.93 -4.55 -21.28
CA VAL A 226 34.81 -4.11 -22.37
C VAL A 226 34.34 -2.76 -22.90
N ALA A 227 35.24 -1.90 -23.35
CA ALA A 227 34.87 -0.65 -24.01
C ALA A 227 34.75 -0.85 -25.53
N THR A 228 33.83 -0.14 -26.18
CA THR A 228 33.79 -0.06 -27.64
C THR A 228 34.96 0.75 -28.20
N ASP A 229 35.48 0.33 -29.35
CA ASP A 229 36.52 1.04 -30.09
C ASP A 229 35.99 2.24 -30.90
N ASP A 230 36.87 2.89 -31.66
CA ASP A 230 36.53 4.04 -32.52
C ASP A 230 35.52 3.70 -33.64
N SER A 231 35.40 2.43 -34.00
CA SER A 231 34.41 1.91 -34.96
C SER A 231 33.12 1.44 -34.29
N GLY A 232 33.02 1.60 -32.97
CA GLY A 232 31.92 1.12 -32.14
C GLY A 232 31.95 -0.39 -31.92
N ALA A 233 33.01 -1.09 -32.33
CA ALA A 233 33.13 -2.53 -32.18
C ALA A 233 33.59 -2.91 -30.76
N TYR A 234 33.14 -4.05 -30.28
CA TYR A 234 33.56 -4.64 -29.02
C TYR A 234 33.69 -6.15 -29.13
N ARG A 235 34.53 -6.71 -28.25
CA ARG A 235 34.79 -8.15 -28.20
C ARG A 235 35.03 -8.61 -26.76
N LEU A 236 34.30 -9.65 -26.36
CA LEU A 236 34.43 -10.36 -25.09
C LEU A 236 34.90 -11.78 -25.38
N ASP A 237 36.21 -12.03 -25.24
CA ASP A 237 36.83 -13.35 -25.48
C ASP A 237 36.79 -14.25 -24.25
N ASP A 238 37.24 -15.51 -24.38
CA ASP A 238 37.43 -16.43 -23.25
C ASP A 238 36.17 -16.62 -22.39
N LEU A 239 35.00 -16.66 -23.01
CA LEU A 239 33.72 -16.87 -22.31
C LEU A 239 33.42 -18.37 -22.19
N PRO A 240 33.14 -18.88 -20.98
CA PRO A 240 32.58 -20.21 -20.81
C PRO A 240 31.37 -20.45 -21.72
N SER A 241 31.31 -21.65 -22.31
CA SER A 241 30.14 -22.06 -23.10
C SER A 241 28.92 -22.24 -22.20
N GLN A 242 28.09 -21.21 -22.08
CA GLN A 242 26.88 -21.20 -21.23
C GLN A 242 25.91 -20.11 -21.70
N ARG A 243 24.70 -20.11 -21.11
CA ARG A 243 23.71 -19.04 -21.25
C ARG A 243 24.05 -17.90 -20.29
N TYR A 244 24.13 -16.67 -20.79
CA TYR A 244 24.37 -15.48 -19.98
C TYR A 244 23.08 -14.68 -19.79
N PRO A 245 22.76 -14.21 -18.56
CA PRO A 245 21.48 -13.55 -18.27
C PRO A 245 21.29 -12.23 -19.03
N PHE A 246 22.35 -11.43 -19.20
CA PHE A 246 22.23 -10.15 -19.90
C PHE A 246 23.55 -9.62 -20.46
N LEU A 247 23.42 -8.76 -21.47
CA LEU A 247 24.43 -7.86 -21.99
C LEU A 247 23.88 -6.43 -21.94
N ALA A 248 24.54 -5.56 -21.20
CA ALA A 248 24.17 -4.15 -21.04
C ALA A 248 25.28 -3.25 -21.59
N VAL A 249 24.92 -2.03 -21.96
CA VAL A 249 25.85 -1.00 -22.45
C VAL A 249 25.62 0.25 -21.63
N SER A 250 26.69 0.75 -21.03
CA SER A 250 26.72 2.06 -20.38
C SER A 250 27.29 3.09 -21.34
N LEU A 251 26.47 4.07 -21.69
CA LEU A 251 26.79 5.17 -22.59
C LEU A 251 27.29 6.39 -21.80
N ASP A 252 27.93 7.34 -22.48
CA ASP A 252 28.31 8.60 -21.86
C ASP A 252 27.06 9.39 -21.43
N PRO A 253 26.85 9.61 -20.12
CA PRO A 253 25.71 10.37 -19.64
C PRO A 253 25.75 11.86 -20.04
N GLU A 254 26.85 12.40 -20.54
CA GLU A 254 26.85 13.77 -21.08
C GLU A 254 26.32 13.82 -22.52
N ALA A 255 26.49 12.74 -23.29
CA ALA A 255 26.05 12.64 -24.68
C ALA A 255 24.63 12.05 -24.84
N PHE A 256 24.23 11.11 -23.96
CA PHE A 256 22.97 10.36 -24.08
C PHE A 256 22.03 10.58 -22.89
N ASP A 257 20.71 10.69 -23.16
CA ASP A 257 19.68 10.90 -22.14
C ASP A 257 19.56 9.67 -21.21
N VAL A 258 19.57 8.47 -21.81
CA VAL A 258 19.59 7.18 -21.11
C VAL A 258 21.01 6.62 -21.13
N ALA A 259 21.65 6.59 -19.96
CA ALA A 259 23.06 6.22 -19.83
C ALA A 259 23.30 4.70 -19.78
N VAL A 260 22.25 3.87 -19.67
CA VAL A 260 22.37 2.40 -19.61
C VAL A 260 21.26 1.75 -20.43
N LEU A 261 21.65 0.86 -21.35
CA LEU A 261 20.75 0.11 -22.23
C LEU A 261 21.01 -1.40 -22.11
N PHE A 262 19.97 -2.23 -22.18
CA PHE A 262 20.11 -3.68 -22.24
C PHE A 262 19.97 -4.15 -23.69
N PHE A 263 21.01 -4.75 -24.25
CA PHE A 263 21.09 -5.17 -25.65
C PHE A 263 20.81 -6.66 -25.84
N GLY A 264 21.09 -7.47 -24.83
CA GLY A 264 20.89 -8.90 -24.88
C GLY A 264 20.38 -9.44 -23.56
N ARG A 265 19.54 -10.46 -23.64
CA ARG A 265 19.14 -11.31 -22.51
C ARG A 265 19.32 -12.75 -22.95
N ASP A 266 19.62 -13.63 -22.01
CA ASP A 266 19.62 -15.07 -22.26
C ASP A 266 20.51 -15.49 -23.44
N LEU A 267 21.74 -14.99 -23.46
CA LEU A 267 22.69 -15.15 -24.56
C LEU A 267 23.41 -16.50 -24.47
N ASP A 268 23.12 -17.41 -25.39
CA ASP A 268 23.82 -18.69 -25.48
C ASP A 268 25.16 -18.52 -26.23
N VAL A 269 26.28 -18.67 -25.51
CA VAL A 269 27.62 -18.61 -26.11
C VAL A 269 28.11 -20.04 -26.39
N PRO A 270 28.30 -20.44 -27.67
CA PRO A 270 28.76 -21.78 -28.00
C PRO A 270 30.28 -21.95 -27.80
N ALA A 271 30.70 -23.17 -27.44
CA ALA A 271 32.10 -23.55 -27.36
C ALA A 271 32.83 -23.35 -28.70
N GLY A 272 33.95 -22.62 -28.71
CA GLY A 272 34.77 -22.37 -29.91
C GLY A 272 34.09 -21.50 -30.98
N GLY A 273 32.91 -20.94 -30.68
CA GLY A 273 32.16 -20.10 -31.59
C GLY A 273 32.06 -18.65 -31.12
N GLU A 274 31.59 -17.80 -32.02
CA GLU A 274 31.35 -16.38 -31.76
C GLU A 274 29.85 -16.09 -31.83
N LEU A 275 29.32 -15.46 -30.78
CA LEU A 275 27.97 -14.90 -30.79
C LEU A 275 28.07 -13.42 -31.21
N ARG A 276 27.37 -13.04 -32.28
CA ARG A 276 27.35 -11.68 -32.77
C ARG A 276 26.14 -10.90 -32.23
N CYS A 277 26.41 -9.81 -31.52
CA CYS A 277 25.44 -8.94 -30.86
C CYS A 277 25.64 -7.49 -31.33
N ASP A 278 25.23 -7.19 -32.56
CA ASP A 278 25.22 -5.79 -33.03
C ASP A 278 24.04 -5.03 -32.39
N GLY A 279 24.20 -3.74 -32.17
CA GLY A 279 23.22 -2.92 -31.44
C GLY A 279 23.09 -1.51 -32.01
N VAL A 280 21.86 -1.02 -32.09
CA VAL A 280 21.58 0.38 -32.42
C VAL A 280 21.19 1.14 -31.16
N VAL A 281 21.90 2.22 -30.87
CA VAL A 281 21.55 3.19 -29.82
C VAL A 281 20.60 4.21 -30.44
N GLU A 282 19.32 4.08 -30.10
CA GLU A 282 18.29 5.03 -30.51
C GLU A 282 18.09 6.11 -29.44
N ASP A 283 17.69 7.29 -29.89
CA ASP A 283 17.14 8.30 -28.99
C ASP A 283 15.92 7.71 -28.29
N TRP A 284 15.76 8.01 -27.00
CA TRP A 284 14.56 7.63 -26.29
C TRP A 284 13.31 8.21 -26.97
N ALA A 285 12.37 7.35 -27.32
CA ALA A 285 11.05 7.70 -27.84
C ALA A 285 9.97 7.11 -26.93
N SER A 286 8.88 7.85 -26.74
CA SER A 286 7.67 7.34 -26.06
C SER A 286 7.13 6.12 -26.82
N ALA A 287 6.48 5.20 -26.10
CA ALA A 287 5.86 4.03 -26.72
C ALA A 287 4.83 4.45 -27.79
N PRO A 288 4.69 3.69 -28.89
CA PRO A 288 3.69 3.99 -29.92
C PRO A 288 2.27 3.85 -29.38
N GLU A 289 1.34 4.56 -30.01
CA GLU A 289 -0.08 4.54 -29.65
C GLU A 289 -0.70 3.15 -29.78
N LYS A 290 -1.01 2.59 -28.61
CA LYS A 290 -1.79 1.36 -28.53
C LYS A 290 -3.27 1.72 -28.74
N PRO A 291 -3.93 1.23 -29.80
CA PRO A 291 -5.36 1.42 -29.96
C PRO A 291 -6.07 0.78 -28.76
N VAL A 292 -6.92 1.57 -28.09
CA VAL A 292 -7.81 1.07 -27.06
C VAL A 292 -9.16 0.81 -27.71
N ASP A 293 -9.59 -0.45 -27.74
CA ASP A 293 -10.93 -0.79 -28.20
C ASP A 293 -11.95 -0.11 -27.29
N ASN A 294 -12.70 0.84 -27.83
CA ASN A 294 -13.76 1.53 -27.11
C ASN A 294 -15.06 0.73 -27.26
N PRO A 295 -15.55 0.04 -26.20
CA PRO A 295 -16.71 -0.84 -26.29
C PRO A 295 -18.04 -0.08 -26.37
N PHE A 296 -18.02 1.25 -26.27
CA PHE A 296 -19.22 2.07 -26.17
C PHE A 296 -19.65 2.61 -27.55
N PRO A 297 -20.89 2.38 -28.01
CA PRO A 297 -21.38 2.97 -29.25
C PRO A 297 -21.59 4.49 -29.15
N GLU A 298 -21.79 5.18 -30.27
CA GLU A 298 -22.12 6.61 -30.27
C GLU A 298 -23.54 6.88 -29.71
N HIS A 299 -24.48 6.00 -30.01
CA HIS A 299 -25.86 6.06 -29.52
C HIS A 299 -26.22 4.76 -28.81
N ARG A 300 -27.01 4.85 -27.74
CA ARG A 300 -27.55 3.68 -27.04
C ARG A 300 -28.95 3.96 -26.50
N THR A 301 -29.70 2.89 -26.27
CA THR A 301 -31.01 2.95 -25.60
C THR A 301 -30.87 2.37 -24.20
N LEU A 302 -31.42 3.07 -23.20
CA LEU A 302 -31.52 2.61 -21.82
C LEU A 302 -32.94 2.88 -21.33
N GLU A 303 -33.64 1.83 -20.92
CA GLU A 303 -35.04 1.88 -20.43
C GLU A 303 -35.98 2.72 -21.32
N GLY A 304 -35.81 2.61 -22.65
CA GLY A 304 -36.61 3.33 -23.64
C GLY A 304 -36.20 4.78 -23.91
N ALA A 305 -35.27 5.37 -23.13
CA ALA A 305 -34.67 6.67 -23.43
C ALA A 305 -33.50 6.53 -24.41
N SER A 306 -33.33 7.52 -25.30
CA SER A 306 -32.20 7.60 -26.25
C SER A 306 -31.07 8.41 -25.64
N TRP A 307 -29.86 7.87 -25.72
CA TRP A 307 -28.65 8.45 -25.13
C TRP A 307 -27.55 8.56 -26.18
N ARG A 308 -26.88 9.72 -26.21
CA ARG A 308 -25.72 9.98 -27.06
C ARG A 308 -24.45 10.09 -26.23
N ARG A 309 -23.39 9.42 -26.69
CA ARG A 309 -22.07 9.45 -26.07
C ARG A 309 -21.46 10.84 -26.28
N MET A 310 -21.19 11.52 -25.18
CA MET A 310 -20.58 12.85 -25.16
C MET A 310 -19.06 12.78 -25.15
N ALA A 311 -18.50 11.87 -24.35
CA ALA A 311 -17.07 11.67 -24.23
C ALA A 311 -16.76 10.25 -23.77
N ALA A 312 -15.52 9.82 -24.01
CA ALA A 312 -14.97 8.59 -23.46
C ALA A 312 -13.50 8.81 -23.09
N TRP A 313 -13.08 8.13 -22.02
CA TRP A 313 -11.71 8.16 -21.51
C TRP A 313 -11.25 6.74 -21.19
N THR A 314 -9.96 6.50 -21.32
CA THR A 314 -9.32 5.28 -20.81
C THR A 314 -8.57 5.64 -19.55
N LEU A 315 -9.03 5.11 -18.42
CA LEU A 315 -8.40 5.24 -17.12
C LEU A 315 -7.47 4.06 -16.89
N ARG A 316 -6.27 4.31 -16.34
CA ARG A 316 -5.28 3.26 -16.09
C ARG A 316 -4.94 3.15 -14.62
N ASN A 317 -4.90 1.91 -14.13
CA ASN A 317 -4.23 1.57 -12.88
C ASN A 317 -2.90 0.86 -13.19
N PRO A 318 -1.75 1.56 -13.16
CA PRO A 318 -0.46 0.94 -13.43
C PRO A 318 0.08 0.10 -12.24
N PHE A 319 -0.59 0.13 -11.10
CA PHE A 319 -0.10 -0.47 -9.86
C PHE A 319 -0.59 -1.91 -9.68
N HIS A 320 0.14 -2.66 -8.85
CA HIS A 320 -0.19 -4.02 -8.38
C HIS A 320 -1.17 -4.02 -7.19
N PHE A 321 -2.02 -3.00 -7.12
CA PHE A 321 -2.96 -2.84 -6.02
C PHE A 321 -4.31 -2.46 -6.57
N ASP A 322 -5.35 -3.03 -5.99
CA ASP A 322 -6.72 -2.66 -6.29
C ASP A 322 -7.05 -1.33 -5.59
N PHE A 323 -7.62 -0.39 -6.33
CA PHE A 323 -8.22 0.81 -5.77
C PHE A 323 -9.74 0.71 -5.87
N PRO A 324 -10.42 0.14 -4.86
CA PRO A 324 -11.87 0.05 -4.85
C PRO A 324 -12.49 1.42 -4.60
N ARG A 325 -13.60 1.69 -5.29
CA ARG A 325 -14.51 2.83 -5.07
C ARG A 325 -13.77 4.17 -4.87
N GLN A 326 -12.92 4.53 -5.82
CA GLN A 326 -12.21 5.80 -5.85
C GLN A 326 -13.12 6.90 -6.35
N PHE A 327 -13.10 8.05 -5.69
CA PHE A 327 -13.74 9.25 -6.22
C PHE A 327 -12.84 9.87 -7.29
N VAL A 328 -13.37 10.03 -8.50
CA VAL A 328 -12.63 10.46 -9.70
C VAL A 328 -13.35 11.66 -10.31
N ALA A 329 -12.59 12.72 -10.62
CA ALA A 329 -13.08 13.94 -11.25
C ALA A 329 -12.70 13.95 -12.74
N LEU A 330 -13.67 13.68 -13.62
CA LEU A 330 -13.46 13.62 -15.07
C LEU A 330 -13.72 14.99 -15.72
N PRO A 331 -13.05 15.32 -16.84
CA PRO A 331 -13.35 16.54 -17.58
C PRO A 331 -14.82 16.57 -18.01
N HIS A 332 -15.50 17.70 -17.83
CA HIS A 332 -16.87 17.84 -18.32
C HIS A 332 -16.88 18.01 -19.84
N PRO A 333 -17.72 17.27 -20.59
CA PRO A 333 -17.68 17.26 -22.05
C PRO A 333 -18.18 18.55 -22.74
N GLY A 334 -18.47 19.63 -22.00
CA GLY A 334 -19.08 20.87 -22.51
C GLY A 334 -20.51 20.71 -23.09
N CYS A 335 -21.29 21.80 -23.17
CA CYS A 335 -22.60 21.88 -23.84
C CYS A 335 -23.73 20.94 -23.33
N VAL A 336 -23.91 20.80 -22.00
CA VAL A 336 -24.88 19.82 -21.44
C VAL A 336 -25.80 20.39 -20.35
N SER A 337 -25.95 21.72 -20.26
CA SER A 337 -26.81 22.32 -19.22
C SER A 337 -28.26 21.84 -19.36
N GLY A 338 -28.78 21.22 -18.31
CA GLY A 338 -30.17 20.76 -18.22
C GLY A 338 -30.46 19.35 -18.77
N LEU A 339 -29.46 18.61 -19.29
CA LEU A 339 -29.65 17.22 -19.70
C LEU A 339 -29.20 16.24 -18.61
N SER A 340 -29.89 15.11 -18.49
CA SER A 340 -29.48 14.00 -17.64
C SER A 340 -28.22 13.33 -18.18
N LEU A 341 -27.22 13.14 -17.32
CA LEU A 341 -25.99 12.44 -17.64
C LEU A 341 -25.99 11.02 -17.07
N ALA A 342 -25.45 10.07 -17.83
CA ALA A 342 -25.19 8.71 -17.37
C ALA A 342 -23.74 8.33 -17.67
N LEU A 343 -23.06 7.71 -16.70
CA LEU A 343 -21.70 7.23 -16.85
C LEU A 343 -21.69 5.70 -16.92
N PHE A 344 -20.91 5.14 -17.85
CA PHE A 344 -20.74 3.70 -18.00
C PHE A 344 -19.27 3.34 -17.98
N THR A 345 -18.96 2.15 -17.48
CA THR A 345 -17.60 1.64 -17.36
C THR A 345 -17.48 0.28 -18.06
N SER A 346 -16.31 -0.03 -18.60
CA SER A 346 -16.10 -1.22 -19.43
C SER A 346 -16.33 -2.55 -18.71
N ASP A 347 -16.29 -2.56 -17.37
CA ASP A 347 -16.63 -3.69 -16.50
C ASP A 347 -18.14 -3.82 -16.22
N ALA A 348 -18.92 -2.76 -16.47
CA ALA A 348 -20.35 -2.70 -16.20
C ALA A 348 -21.07 -1.94 -17.33
N VAL A 349 -20.90 -2.41 -18.58
CA VAL A 349 -21.37 -1.71 -19.80
C VAL A 349 -22.88 -1.45 -19.80
N GLY A 350 -23.65 -2.31 -19.11
CA GLY A 350 -25.11 -2.22 -19.00
C GLY A 350 -25.64 -1.38 -17.84
N GLU A 351 -24.79 -1.02 -16.85
CA GLU A 351 -25.24 -0.40 -15.60
C GLU A 351 -24.76 1.06 -15.52
N PRO A 352 -25.68 2.05 -15.49
CA PRO A 352 -25.28 3.44 -15.33
C PRO A 352 -24.77 3.68 -13.89
N LYS A 353 -23.61 4.33 -13.78
CA LYS A 353 -23.07 4.81 -12.51
C LYS A 353 -23.55 6.24 -12.25
N PRO A 354 -23.81 6.60 -10.98
CA PRO A 354 -24.11 7.99 -10.65
C PRO A 354 -22.93 8.91 -11.00
N VAL A 355 -23.28 10.13 -11.40
CA VAL A 355 -22.34 11.19 -11.74
C VAL A 355 -22.84 12.51 -11.13
N GLN A 356 -21.91 13.36 -10.70
CA GLN A 356 -22.20 14.68 -10.14
C GLN A 356 -21.38 15.73 -10.88
N THR A 357 -21.99 16.82 -11.32
CA THR A 357 -21.24 17.99 -11.79
C THR A 357 -20.72 18.74 -10.57
N LEU A 358 -19.40 18.91 -10.48
CA LEU A 358 -18.73 19.56 -9.36
C LEU A 358 -18.65 21.08 -9.59
N SER A 359 -18.40 21.82 -8.51
CA SER A 359 -18.32 23.29 -8.52
C SER A 359 -17.20 23.85 -9.42
N ASP A 360 -16.15 23.08 -9.65
CA ASP A 360 -15.03 23.40 -10.54
C ASP A 360 -15.31 23.11 -12.03
N GLY A 361 -16.51 22.63 -12.35
CA GLY A 361 -16.93 22.27 -13.71
C GLY A 361 -16.45 20.91 -14.17
N THR A 362 -15.98 20.02 -13.29
CA THR A 362 -15.68 18.61 -13.61
C THR A 362 -16.86 17.68 -13.28
N LEU A 363 -16.76 16.41 -13.67
CA LEU A 363 -17.73 15.36 -13.36
C LEU A 363 -17.16 14.38 -12.34
N GLY A 364 -17.67 14.40 -11.11
CA GLY A 364 -17.34 13.44 -10.06
C GLY A 364 -18.07 12.11 -10.24
N CYS A 365 -17.37 10.99 -10.05
CA CYS A 365 -17.94 9.64 -10.04
C CYS A 365 -17.13 8.68 -9.16
N PHE A 366 -17.74 7.57 -8.73
CA PHE A 366 -17.02 6.47 -8.05
C PHE A 366 -16.67 5.35 -9.03
N LEU A 367 -15.40 4.91 -9.00
CA LEU A 367 -14.88 3.87 -9.87
C LEU A 367 -14.04 2.87 -9.08
N ASP A 368 -14.24 1.58 -9.34
CA ASP A 368 -13.25 0.56 -8.96
C ASP A 368 -12.13 0.54 -10.00
N LEU A 369 -10.90 0.30 -9.56
CA LEU A 369 -9.73 0.24 -10.45
C LEU A 369 -8.86 -0.93 -10.00
N PRO A 370 -9.10 -2.13 -10.54
CA PRO A 370 -8.30 -3.32 -10.22
C PRO A 370 -6.84 -3.16 -10.64
N GLU A 371 -5.95 -3.92 -10.02
CA GLU A 371 -4.52 -3.88 -10.30
C GLU A 371 -4.21 -4.07 -11.80
N ARG A 372 -3.27 -3.27 -12.34
CA ARG A 372 -2.77 -3.40 -13.71
C ARG A 372 -3.85 -3.42 -14.79
N THR A 373 -4.98 -2.74 -14.57
CA THR A 373 -6.09 -2.69 -15.54
C THR A 373 -6.21 -1.36 -16.26
N ASP A 374 -6.66 -1.44 -17.50
CA ASP A 374 -7.21 -0.33 -18.28
C ASP A 374 -8.74 -0.39 -18.16
N ARG A 375 -9.37 0.76 -17.92
CA ARG A 375 -10.82 0.89 -17.74
C ARG A 375 -11.34 1.99 -18.65
N VAL A 376 -12.18 1.62 -19.61
CA VAL A 376 -12.82 2.62 -20.47
C VAL A 376 -14.07 3.14 -19.77
N VAL A 377 -14.22 4.46 -19.72
CA VAL A 377 -15.36 5.16 -19.15
C VAL A 377 -16.00 6.01 -20.23
N ALA A 378 -17.32 5.97 -20.36
CA ALA A 378 -18.05 6.79 -21.31
C ALA A 378 -19.18 7.55 -20.61
N VAL A 379 -19.32 8.84 -20.92
CA VAL A 379 -20.42 9.68 -20.45
C VAL A 379 -21.39 9.89 -21.59
N TYR A 380 -22.67 9.69 -21.30
CA TYR A 380 -23.79 9.89 -22.21
C TYR A 380 -24.71 11.00 -21.71
N ALA A 381 -25.31 11.72 -22.65
CA ALA A 381 -26.39 12.64 -22.39
C ALA A 381 -27.71 12.07 -22.94
N CYS A 382 -28.80 12.22 -22.19
CA CYS A 382 -30.13 11.83 -22.64
C CYS A 382 -30.64 12.82 -23.70
N GLU A 383 -30.98 12.33 -24.90
CA GLU A 383 -31.53 13.12 -25.99
C GLU A 383 -33.07 13.18 -25.94
N SER A 384 -33.71 12.11 -25.48
CA SER A 384 -35.17 12.01 -25.39
C SER A 384 -35.59 10.94 -24.38
N SER A 385 -36.54 11.28 -23.50
CA SER A 385 -37.21 10.34 -22.58
C SER A 385 -38.62 10.00 -23.12
N PRO A 386 -39.14 8.77 -22.92
CA PRO A 386 -40.55 8.49 -23.18
C PRO A 386 -41.47 9.44 -22.40
N ALA A 387 -42.62 9.76 -22.99
CA ALA A 387 -43.51 10.87 -22.63
C ALA A 387 -43.82 10.98 -21.12
N GLY A 388 -43.16 11.93 -20.45
CA GLY A 388 -43.52 12.41 -19.11
C GLY A 388 -42.75 11.80 -17.94
N ASP A 389 -41.99 10.71 -18.15
CA ASP A 389 -41.21 10.10 -17.08
C ASP A 389 -39.81 10.73 -16.99
N PRO A 390 -39.32 11.08 -15.77
CA PRO A 390 -37.95 11.50 -15.58
C PRO A 390 -37.02 10.41 -16.12
N ALA A 391 -35.97 10.82 -16.83
CA ALA A 391 -34.98 9.88 -17.35
C ALA A 391 -34.52 8.95 -16.21
N PRO A 392 -34.29 7.65 -16.49
CA PRO A 392 -33.80 6.68 -15.51
C PRO A 392 -32.61 7.26 -14.75
N GLY A 393 -32.85 7.60 -13.49
CA GLY A 393 -31.82 8.09 -12.61
C GLY A 393 -31.12 6.91 -11.93
N PRO A 394 -29.81 7.01 -11.63
CA PRO A 394 -29.21 6.10 -10.67
C PRO A 394 -30.02 6.11 -9.36
N SER A 395 -29.99 5.01 -8.62
CA SER A 395 -30.69 4.86 -7.33
C SER A 395 -30.53 6.09 -6.42
N ARG A 396 -31.54 6.38 -5.59
CA ARG A 396 -31.47 7.47 -4.60
C ARG A 396 -30.14 7.41 -3.86
N SER A 397 -29.40 8.52 -3.94
CA SER A 397 -28.16 8.70 -3.20
C SER A 397 -28.40 8.44 -1.71
N PRO A 398 -27.53 7.65 -1.05
CA PRO A 398 -27.55 7.53 0.40
C PRO A 398 -26.98 8.79 1.10
N LEU A 399 -26.37 9.71 0.35
CA LEU A 399 -25.83 10.96 0.87
C LEU A 399 -26.96 11.98 1.09
N ASP A 400 -27.14 12.40 2.33
CA ASP A 400 -28.17 13.34 2.75
C ASP A 400 -27.63 14.38 3.76
N PHE A 401 -28.29 15.53 3.82
CA PHE A 401 -27.98 16.62 4.75
C PHE A 401 -29.26 17.11 5.43
N GLN A 402 -29.37 16.87 6.72
CA GLN A 402 -30.58 17.16 7.50
C GLN A 402 -30.29 18.20 8.57
N LEU A 403 -30.92 19.38 8.46
CA LEU A 403 -30.89 20.39 9.51
C LEU A 403 -31.75 19.94 10.69
N ALA A 404 -31.23 20.02 11.91
CA ALA A 404 -32.00 19.74 13.11
C ALA A 404 -33.07 20.81 13.36
N ALA A 405 -34.09 20.47 14.16
CA ALA A 405 -35.20 21.38 14.45
C ALA A 405 -34.78 22.68 15.17
N ASP A 406 -33.64 22.66 15.88
CA ASP A 406 -33.06 23.83 16.52
C ASP A 406 -32.39 24.81 15.53
N GLY A 407 -32.13 24.37 14.29
CA GLY A 407 -31.40 25.14 13.28
C GLY A 407 -29.91 25.35 13.58
N LEU A 408 -29.42 24.85 14.71
CA LEU A 408 -28.06 25.05 15.22
C LEU A 408 -27.14 23.87 14.92
N THR A 409 -27.71 22.71 14.59
CA THR A 409 -26.97 21.50 14.23
C THR A 409 -27.52 20.86 12.96
N ALA A 410 -26.69 20.09 12.26
CA ALA A 410 -27.09 19.30 11.11
C ALA A 410 -26.48 17.91 11.16
N VAL A 411 -27.11 16.96 10.47
CA VAL A 411 -26.60 15.60 10.27
C VAL A 411 -26.25 15.42 8.81
N ILE A 412 -24.99 15.06 8.55
CA ILE A 412 -24.55 14.52 7.27
C ILE A 412 -24.68 13.00 7.35
N ASP A 413 -25.54 12.41 6.52
CA ASP A 413 -25.69 10.96 6.39
C ASP A 413 -25.00 10.51 5.10
N THR A 414 -24.04 9.59 5.19
CA THR A 414 -23.37 9.00 4.03
C THR A 414 -23.99 7.66 3.61
N GLY A 415 -24.91 7.12 4.40
CA GLY A 415 -25.46 5.77 4.33
C GLY A 415 -24.66 4.72 5.11
N ARG A 416 -23.35 4.91 5.31
CA ARG A 416 -22.50 4.02 6.13
C ARG A 416 -22.18 4.60 7.50
N ALA A 417 -22.09 5.91 7.59
CA ALA A 417 -21.87 6.66 8.81
C ALA A 417 -22.65 7.98 8.78
N MET A 418 -22.96 8.50 9.96
CA MET A 418 -23.56 9.82 10.11
C MET A 418 -22.71 10.70 11.00
N PHE A 419 -22.64 11.99 10.64
CA PHE A 419 -21.83 12.98 11.32
C PHE A 419 -22.72 14.14 11.73
N ARG A 420 -22.82 14.41 13.03
CA ARG A 420 -23.53 15.58 13.55
C ARG A 420 -22.57 16.75 13.62
N ILE A 421 -22.91 17.86 12.99
CA ILE A 421 -22.05 19.03 12.85
C ILE A 421 -22.78 20.31 13.28
N ALA A 422 -22.03 21.40 13.48
CA ALA A 422 -22.62 22.72 13.67
C ALA A 422 -23.31 23.23 12.40
N ALA A 423 -24.45 23.90 12.57
CA ALA A 423 -25.25 24.46 11.49
C ALA A 423 -25.78 25.86 11.81
N GLY A 424 -26.36 26.49 10.80
CA GLY A 424 -26.99 27.80 10.89
C GLY A 424 -26.00 28.94 11.16
N GLU A 425 -26.57 30.11 11.44
CA GLU A 425 -25.82 31.26 11.95
C GLU A 425 -26.02 31.38 13.46
N GLY A 426 -24.99 31.82 14.19
CA GLY A 426 -25.08 31.98 15.64
C GLY A 426 -23.82 32.56 16.27
N VAL A 427 -23.80 32.64 17.59
CA VAL A 427 -22.62 33.09 18.38
C VAL A 427 -22.19 32.04 19.41
N GLU A 428 -22.90 30.92 19.48
CA GLU A 428 -22.63 29.85 20.42
C GLU A 428 -21.41 29.03 19.98
N ALA A 429 -20.62 28.59 20.97
CA ALA A 429 -19.44 27.74 20.80
C ALA A 429 -19.79 26.27 20.57
N ILE A 430 -20.61 26.03 19.54
CA ILE A 430 -20.91 24.69 19.04
C ILE A 430 -19.71 24.19 18.24
N ALA A 431 -19.19 23.02 18.60
CA ALA A 431 -18.03 22.43 17.93
C ALA A 431 -18.35 22.05 16.47
N PRO A 432 -17.34 22.06 15.57
CA PRO A 432 -17.54 21.74 14.16
C PRO A 432 -18.10 20.34 13.96
N LEU A 433 -17.55 19.34 14.64
CA LEU A 433 -18.06 17.97 14.70
C LEU A 433 -18.50 17.66 16.13
N LEU A 434 -19.78 17.30 16.30
CA LEU A 434 -20.39 17.06 17.61
C LEU A 434 -20.41 15.59 17.99
N ALA A 435 -20.78 14.71 17.07
CA ALA A 435 -20.91 13.27 17.31
C ALA A 435 -20.88 12.49 15.99
N VAL A 436 -20.58 11.21 16.07
CA VAL A 436 -20.57 10.27 14.95
C VAL A 436 -21.47 9.07 15.22
N ARG A 437 -22.01 8.44 14.18
CA ARG A 437 -22.83 7.24 14.28
C ARG A 437 -22.47 6.26 13.18
N GLY A 438 -22.20 5.01 13.56
CA GLY A 438 -21.93 3.91 12.62
C GLY A 438 -23.20 3.16 12.23
N GLU A 439 -23.01 1.99 11.62
CA GLU A 439 -24.10 1.09 11.21
C GLU A 439 -24.88 0.48 12.39
N ASP A 440 -24.27 0.50 13.58
CA ASP A 440 -24.87 0.03 14.83
C ASP A 440 -25.97 0.96 15.37
N GLY A 441 -26.09 2.17 14.81
CA GLY A 441 -27.12 3.13 15.16
C GLY A 441 -26.85 3.92 16.44
N LEU A 442 -25.70 3.74 17.10
CA LEU A 442 -25.35 4.46 18.33
C LEU A 442 -24.56 5.73 18.02
N TRP A 443 -25.05 6.87 18.53
CA TRP A 443 -24.30 8.13 18.50
C TRP A 443 -23.19 8.10 19.55
N ARG A 444 -22.00 8.49 19.11
CA ARG A 444 -20.78 8.48 19.90
C ARG A 444 -20.03 9.79 19.82
N GLY A 445 -19.39 10.11 20.91
CA GLY A 445 -18.51 11.24 21.10
C GLY A 445 -19.20 12.57 21.33
N ALA A 446 -18.39 13.52 21.79
CA ALA A 446 -18.80 14.88 22.11
C ALA A 446 -17.72 15.88 21.68
N GLY A 447 -18.05 16.68 20.66
CA GLY A 447 -17.22 17.78 20.20
C GLY A 447 -17.20 18.98 21.15
N ARG A 448 -16.03 19.55 21.39
CA ARG A 448 -15.83 20.78 22.17
C ARG A 448 -14.94 21.74 21.40
N LEU A 449 -15.36 22.99 21.26
CA LEU A 449 -14.51 24.08 20.77
C LEU A 449 -14.01 24.87 21.98
N LEU A 450 -12.73 24.75 22.28
CA LEU A 450 -12.07 25.43 23.38
C LEU A 450 -11.63 26.81 22.92
N LEU A 451 -12.06 27.84 23.66
CA LEU A 451 -11.71 29.23 23.45
C LEU A 451 -11.04 29.77 24.72
N PRO A 452 -9.97 30.56 24.60
CA PRO A 452 -9.41 31.28 25.74
C PRO A 452 -10.43 32.25 26.34
N GLY A 453 -10.35 32.53 27.64
CA GLY A 453 -11.33 33.38 28.33
C GLY A 453 -11.47 34.82 27.78
N HIS A 454 -10.50 35.29 26.98
CA HIS A 454 -10.53 36.60 26.32
C HIS A 454 -11.04 36.56 24.86
N VAL A 455 -11.41 35.38 24.34
CA VAL A 455 -11.88 35.19 22.96
C VAL A 455 -13.30 34.62 22.99
N ALA A 456 -14.22 35.29 22.31
CA ALA A 456 -15.56 34.80 22.04
C ALA A 456 -15.78 34.57 20.53
N ILE A 457 -16.83 33.83 20.18
CA ILE A 457 -17.31 33.74 18.79
C ILE A 457 -18.18 34.95 18.52
N ALA A 458 -17.75 35.77 17.58
CA ALA A 458 -18.52 36.91 17.10
C ALA A 458 -19.54 36.48 16.04
N LYS A 459 -19.21 35.46 15.24
CA LYS A 459 -20.12 34.89 14.24
C LYS A 459 -19.75 33.43 13.94
N ARG A 460 -20.73 32.53 13.98
CA ARG A 460 -20.69 31.20 13.38
C ARG A 460 -21.59 31.23 12.14
N ALA A 461 -21.15 30.61 11.05
CA ALA A 461 -21.99 30.38 9.87
C ALA A 461 -21.65 29.04 9.23
N THR A 462 -22.67 28.33 8.78
CA THR A 462 -22.53 27.08 8.02
C THR A 462 -23.02 27.28 6.60
N THR A 463 -22.19 26.98 5.62
CA THR A 463 -22.49 27.15 4.18
C THR A 463 -22.33 25.82 3.46
N ILE A 464 -23.32 25.44 2.66
CA ILE A 464 -23.19 24.31 1.73
C ILE A 464 -22.37 24.80 0.53
N VAL A 465 -21.13 24.35 0.42
CA VAL A 465 -20.21 24.70 -0.66
C VAL A 465 -20.53 23.89 -1.91
N GLU A 466 -20.85 22.61 -1.73
CA GLU A 466 -21.20 21.71 -2.81
C GLU A 466 -22.20 20.66 -2.33
N GLN A 467 -23.23 20.36 -3.14
CA GLN A 467 -24.22 19.35 -2.81
C GLN A 467 -24.62 18.56 -4.04
N GLY A 468 -24.54 17.24 -3.95
CA GLY A 468 -25.09 16.34 -4.94
C GLY A 468 -25.16 14.89 -4.44
N ALA A 469 -25.42 13.98 -5.38
CA ALA A 469 -25.66 12.57 -5.09
C ALA A 469 -24.41 11.77 -4.69
N LEU A 470 -23.21 12.33 -4.85
CA LEU A 470 -21.95 11.61 -4.61
C LEU A 470 -21.07 12.31 -3.59
N LEU A 471 -21.09 13.65 -3.60
CA LEU A 471 -20.25 14.49 -2.78
C LEU A 471 -21.07 15.63 -2.18
N LEU A 472 -20.89 15.82 -0.89
CA LEU A 472 -21.41 16.95 -0.11
C LEU A 472 -20.20 17.63 0.53
N ARG A 473 -20.10 18.96 0.36
CA ARG A 473 -19.09 19.79 0.99
C ARG A 473 -19.77 20.91 1.77
N VAL A 474 -19.50 20.98 3.06
CA VAL A 474 -20.07 21.96 3.98
C VAL A 474 -18.95 22.68 4.70
N GLU A 475 -18.96 24.01 4.70
CA GLU A 475 -18.03 24.83 5.47
C GLU A 475 -18.73 25.31 6.75
N VAL A 476 -18.06 25.13 7.90
CA VAL A 476 -18.40 25.78 9.16
C VAL A 476 -17.32 26.81 9.47
N ALA A 477 -17.69 28.10 9.48
CA ALA A 477 -16.79 29.21 9.75
C ALA A 477 -17.11 29.89 11.09
N TYR A 478 -16.06 30.17 11.87
CA TYR A 478 -16.12 30.84 13.16
C TYR A 478 -15.29 32.14 13.08
N GLY A 479 -15.98 33.27 12.95
CA GLY A 479 -15.41 34.59 13.18
C GLY A 479 -15.26 34.83 14.68
N LEU A 480 -14.03 35.06 15.13
CA LEU A 480 -13.69 35.32 16.52
C LEU A 480 -13.76 36.82 16.83
N SER A 481 -13.97 37.15 18.10
CA SER A 481 -13.95 38.53 18.62
C SER A 481 -12.62 39.28 18.38
N THR A 482 -11.55 38.56 18.07
CA THR A 482 -10.24 39.12 17.70
C THR A 482 -10.19 39.61 16.24
N GLY A 483 -11.22 39.33 15.43
CA GLY A 483 -11.26 39.59 13.99
C GLY A 483 -10.81 38.41 13.12
N GLU A 484 -10.21 37.39 13.73
CA GLU A 484 -9.73 36.21 13.02
C GLU A 484 -10.84 35.22 12.69
N THR A 485 -10.63 34.36 11.70
CA THR A 485 -11.60 33.33 11.29
C THR A 485 -10.98 31.93 11.31
N VAL A 486 -11.66 31.00 11.98
CA VAL A 486 -11.37 29.57 11.96
C VAL A 486 -12.37 28.88 11.02
N ARG A 487 -11.92 28.00 10.13
CA ARG A 487 -12.79 27.33 9.14
C ARG A 487 -12.61 25.82 9.18
N PHE A 488 -13.71 25.09 9.07
CA PHE A 488 -13.74 23.64 8.90
C PHE A 488 -14.59 23.30 7.67
N GLU A 489 -13.93 22.98 6.57
CA GLU A 489 -14.58 22.49 5.35
C GLU A 489 -14.64 20.96 5.42
N MET A 490 -15.85 20.42 5.49
CA MET A 490 -16.14 19.01 5.66
C MET A 490 -16.62 18.42 4.34
N THR A 491 -15.94 17.39 3.85
CA THR A 491 -16.31 16.66 2.63
C THR A 491 -16.77 15.25 2.98
N ALA A 492 -18.00 14.93 2.57
CA ALA A 492 -18.63 13.63 2.73
C ALA A 492 -18.89 12.98 1.38
N HIS A 493 -18.71 11.66 1.33
CA HIS A 493 -18.83 10.84 0.14
C HIS A 493 -19.94 9.81 0.31
N ALA A 494 -20.77 9.65 -0.72
CA ALA A 494 -21.87 8.69 -0.70
C ALA A 494 -21.35 7.25 -0.49
N GLY A 495 -21.82 6.59 0.57
CA GLY A 495 -21.49 5.21 0.93
C GLY A 495 -20.12 5.02 1.57
N GLU A 496 -19.44 6.08 2.03
CA GLU A 496 -18.16 6.01 2.74
C GLU A 496 -18.35 6.23 4.25
N ALA A 497 -17.60 5.51 5.08
CA ALA A 497 -17.75 5.58 6.54
C ALA A 497 -16.85 6.64 7.20
N TYR A 498 -16.41 7.64 6.42
CA TYR A 498 -15.52 8.70 6.89
C TYR A 498 -16.07 10.08 6.54
N LEU A 499 -15.59 11.10 7.27
CA LEU A 499 -15.75 12.51 6.95
C LEU A 499 -14.35 13.12 6.84
N LEU A 500 -14.06 13.77 5.71
CA LEU A 500 -12.81 14.49 5.49
C LEU A 500 -12.97 15.93 5.94
N VAL A 501 -11.93 16.50 6.56
CA VAL A 501 -11.95 17.86 7.09
C VAL A 501 -10.70 18.60 6.62
N ARG A 502 -10.92 19.73 5.98
CA ARG A 502 -9.92 20.75 5.70
C ARG A 502 -10.11 21.87 6.72
N GLU A 503 -9.14 22.02 7.60
CA GLU A 503 -9.19 22.94 8.73
C GLU A 503 -8.21 24.09 8.51
N THR A 504 -8.68 25.32 8.66
CA THR A 504 -7.85 26.53 8.71
C THR A 504 -7.99 27.15 10.09
N THR A 505 -6.88 27.33 10.81
CA THR A 505 -6.89 27.91 12.16
C THR A 505 -5.91 29.08 12.29
N VAL A 506 -5.85 29.63 13.50
CA VAL A 506 -4.92 30.70 13.90
C VAL A 506 -4.19 30.30 15.18
N PRO A 507 -2.94 30.75 15.40
CA PRO A 507 -2.11 30.36 16.54
C PRO A 507 -2.48 31.12 17.82
N ILE A 508 -3.73 30.97 18.28
CA ILE A 508 -4.19 31.54 19.54
C ILE A 508 -3.97 30.51 20.66
N ASP A 509 -3.19 30.87 21.67
CA ASP A 509 -2.92 29.97 22.82
C ASP A 509 -4.22 29.57 23.53
N GLY A 510 -4.44 28.28 23.72
CA GLY A 510 -5.67 27.70 24.29
C GLY A 510 -6.82 27.46 23.30
N LEU A 511 -6.73 27.93 22.05
CA LEU A 511 -7.69 27.57 20.99
C LEU A 511 -7.47 26.11 20.57
N ALA A 512 -8.51 25.29 20.67
CA ALA A 512 -8.47 23.92 20.18
C ALA A 512 -9.87 23.38 19.87
N PHE A 513 -9.95 22.43 18.94
CA PHE A 513 -11.09 21.54 18.85
C PHE A 513 -10.75 20.23 19.57
N GLU A 514 -11.67 19.71 20.38
CA GLU A 514 -11.54 18.40 21.01
C GLU A 514 -12.73 17.53 20.63
N PHE A 515 -12.46 16.24 20.37
CA PHE A 515 -13.48 15.24 20.14
C PHE A 515 -13.36 14.14 21.20
N SER A 516 -14.20 14.23 22.22
CA SER A 516 -14.28 13.28 23.33
C SER A 516 -14.99 12.01 22.90
N LEU A 517 -14.49 10.88 23.38
CA LEU A 517 -15.01 9.52 23.27
C LEU A 517 -14.97 8.89 24.67
N ARG A 518 -15.50 9.61 25.66
CA ARG A 518 -15.53 9.21 27.07
C ARG A 518 -16.03 7.78 27.27
N GLU A 519 -17.02 7.38 26.49
CA GLU A 519 -17.61 6.03 26.48
C GLU A 519 -16.64 4.90 26.09
N PHE A 520 -15.45 5.22 25.55
CA PHE A 520 -14.44 4.24 25.16
C PHE A 520 -13.41 3.98 26.26
N ILE A 521 -13.48 4.72 27.39
CA ILE A 521 -12.62 4.48 28.54
C ILE A 521 -12.79 3.03 29.05
N GLY A 522 -11.68 2.39 29.43
CA GLY A 522 -11.63 0.96 29.74
C GLY A 522 -11.43 0.06 28.51
N GLY A 523 -11.62 0.60 27.30
CA GLY A 523 -11.33 -0.08 26.04
C GLY A 523 -9.88 0.01 25.59
N ARG A 524 -9.66 0.03 24.26
CA ARG A 524 -8.32 0.07 23.66
C ARG A 524 -8.20 1.13 22.58
N GLY A 525 -7.00 1.68 22.44
CA GLY A 525 -6.58 2.48 21.31
C GLY A 525 -5.63 1.73 20.39
N PHE A 526 -5.63 2.08 19.10
CA PHE A 526 -4.82 1.49 18.05
C PHE A 526 -4.10 2.58 17.24
N LEU A 527 -2.77 2.60 17.28
CA LEU A 527 -1.91 3.41 16.44
C LEU A 527 -1.52 2.64 15.18
N HIS A 528 -1.85 3.17 14.00
CA HIS A 528 -1.72 2.47 12.72
C HIS A 528 -0.31 1.97 12.41
N TRP A 529 0.74 2.74 12.73
CA TRP A 529 2.12 2.35 12.42
C TRP A 529 3.13 2.90 13.43
N THR A 530 4.06 2.05 13.88
CA THR A 530 5.23 2.45 14.67
C THR A 530 6.50 1.82 14.07
N PRO A 531 7.67 2.49 14.14
CA PRO A 531 8.93 1.97 13.61
C PRO A 531 9.45 0.70 14.31
N GLU A 532 8.85 0.29 15.44
CA GLU A 532 9.34 -0.78 16.30
C GLU A 532 8.43 -2.01 16.19
N HIS A 533 8.99 -3.15 15.80
CA HIS A 533 8.29 -4.43 15.91
C HIS A 533 8.00 -4.75 17.38
N GLY A 534 6.71 -4.89 17.72
CA GLY A 534 6.24 -5.43 19.00
C GLY A 534 5.20 -4.56 19.69
N GLY A 535 3.94 -5.04 19.78
CA GLY A 535 2.87 -4.64 20.72
C GLY A 535 2.41 -3.18 20.84
N ARG A 536 3.24 -2.17 20.52
CA ARG A 536 3.00 -0.73 20.76
C ARG A 536 1.98 -0.10 19.83
N HIS A 537 1.30 -0.89 19.02
CA HIS A 537 0.16 -0.43 18.25
C HIS A 537 -1.08 -0.32 19.13
N TRP A 538 -1.20 -1.12 20.19
CA TRP A 538 -2.36 -1.09 21.06
C TRP A 538 -2.02 -0.47 22.41
N SER A 539 -2.91 0.38 22.91
CA SER A 539 -2.81 0.97 24.25
C SER A 539 -4.13 0.83 24.97
N THR A 540 -4.10 0.55 26.27
CA THR A 540 -5.29 0.56 27.11
C THR A 540 -5.76 1.99 27.34
N LEU A 541 -7.06 2.24 27.25
CA LEU A 541 -7.64 3.55 27.54
C LEU A 541 -7.91 3.67 29.04
N GLU A 542 -6.87 3.97 29.81
CA GLU A 542 -6.91 4.04 31.28
C GLU A 542 -7.41 5.40 31.79
N VAL A 543 -8.05 5.40 32.97
CA VAL A 543 -8.46 6.62 33.69
C VAL A 543 -7.22 7.29 34.30
N ARG A 544 -6.43 7.91 33.44
CA ARG A 544 -5.16 8.58 33.78
C ARG A 544 -4.85 9.63 32.73
N ASN A 545 -4.23 10.73 33.16
CA ASN A 545 -3.67 11.73 32.26
C ASN A 545 -2.50 11.14 31.46
N LEU A 546 -2.77 10.73 30.22
CA LEU A 546 -1.78 10.16 29.30
C LEU A 546 -1.98 10.71 27.89
N GLU A 547 -0.88 11.10 27.25
CA GLU A 547 -0.84 11.30 25.80
C GLU A 547 -0.53 9.94 25.14
N LEU A 548 -1.47 9.44 24.35
CA LEU A 548 -1.42 8.09 23.75
C LEU A 548 -0.75 8.09 22.38
N ALA A 549 -0.97 9.14 21.58
CA ALA A 549 -0.41 9.25 20.24
C ALA A 549 -0.30 10.70 19.76
N ARG A 550 0.64 10.90 18.84
CA ARG A 550 0.81 12.12 18.03
C ARG A 550 0.69 11.74 16.56
N LEU A 551 -0.30 12.30 15.88
CA LEU A 551 -0.56 12.04 14.47
C LEU A 551 0.15 13.10 13.63
N GLN A 552 1.13 12.64 12.86
CA GLN A 552 1.84 13.45 11.87
C GLN A 552 1.13 13.36 10.52
N GLU A 553 1.46 14.28 9.60
CA GLU A 553 1.05 14.20 8.19
C GLU A 553 1.25 12.81 7.59
N SER A 554 0.25 12.32 6.87
CA SER A 554 0.35 11.05 6.18
C SER A 554 1.33 11.18 5.01
N VAL A 555 2.31 10.28 4.93
CA VAL A 555 3.21 10.16 3.79
C VAL A 555 2.63 9.20 2.75
N ALA A 556 3.12 9.26 1.52
CA ALA A 556 2.71 8.32 0.49
C ALA A 556 2.95 6.86 0.96
N TRP A 557 2.07 5.95 0.56
CA TRP A 557 2.01 4.56 1.06
C TRP A 557 3.33 3.76 0.93
N TRP A 558 4.26 4.20 0.09
CA TRP A 558 5.59 3.58 -0.08
C TRP A 558 6.67 4.12 0.88
N ILE A 559 6.38 5.17 1.66
CA ILE A 559 7.26 5.68 2.72
C ILE A 559 6.74 5.12 4.04
N PRO A 560 7.61 4.51 4.89
CA PRO A 560 7.18 3.96 6.18
C PRO A 560 6.51 5.05 7.04
N PRO A 561 5.19 4.96 7.34
CA PRO A 561 4.45 6.08 7.88
C PRO A 561 4.65 6.20 9.40
N GLN A 562 5.02 7.36 9.94
CA GLN A 562 4.98 7.55 11.40
C GLN A 562 3.55 7.85 11.86
N GLY A 563 2.81 6.83 12.33
CA GLY A 563 1.59 7.00 13.14
C GLY A 563 0.54 7.98 12.60
N PHE A 564 0.15 7.90 11.32
CA PHE A 564 -0.77 8.89 10.70
C PHE A 564 -2.23 8.77 11.19
N GLY A 565 -2.60 7.66 11.81
CA GLY A 565 -3.97 7.41 12.24
C GLY A 565 -4.03 6.67 13.56
N TYR A 566 -5.02 7.02 14.38
CA TYR A 566 -5.27 6.39 15.66
C TYR A 566 -6.77 6.14 15.85
N ALA A 567 -7.11 4.92 16.23
CA ALA A 567 -8.47 4.46 16.48
C ALA A 567 -8.68 4.16 17.96
N MET A 568 -9.87 4.43 18.49
CA MET A 568 -10.28 4.04 19.84
C MET A 568 -11.49 3.12 19.74
N THR A 569 -11.53 2.07 20.56
CA THR A 569 -12.63 1.09 20.67
C THR A 569 -12.99 0.91 22.14
N PRO A 570 -14.28 0.77 22.49
CA PRO A 570 -14.69 0.43 23.85
C PRO A 570 -14.41 -1.05 24.14
N ASP A 571 -14.45 -1.42 25.42
CA ASP A 571 -14.40 -2.80 25.88
C ASP A 571 -15.78 -3.49 25.76
N GLY A 572 -15.80 -4.80 25.50
CA GLY A 572 -17.01 -5.62 25.61
C GLY A 572 -18.15 -5.40 24.59
N LEU A 573 -17.99 -4.59 23.53
CA LEU A 573 -18.98 -4.56 22.45
C LEU A 573 -18.90 -5.84 21.61
N ASP A 574 -20.04 -6.49 21.39
CA ASP A 574 -20.20 -7.73 20.60
C ASP A 574 -19.63 -7.65 19.16
N ALA A 575 -19.27 -6.44 18.69
CA ALA A 575 -18.71 -6.20 17.37
C ALA A 575 -17.40 -5.38 17.33
N LYS A 576 -16.70 -5.10 18.44
CA LYS A 576 -15.41 -4.35 18.47
C LYS A 576 -15.39 -3.10 17.54
N ASP A 577 -16.44 -2.27 17.59
CA ASP A 577 -16.53 -1.02 16.83
C ASP A 577 -15.48 -0.01 17.28
N TYR A 578 -15.09 0.88 16.38
CA TYR A 578 -14.10 1.91 16.69
C TYR A 578 -14.42 3.24 15.99
N VAL A 579 -13.87 4.32 16.56
CA VAL A 579 -13.80 5.64 15.93
C VAL A 579 -12.33 5.99 15.78
N GLY A 580 -11.92 6.35 14.56
CA GLY A 580 -10.54 6.70 14.26
C GLY A 580 -10.39 8.10 13.71
N VAL A 581 -9.27 8.74 14.03
CA VAL A 581 -8.82 9.98 13.40
C VAL A 581 -7.57 9.67 12.61
N PHE A 582 -7.50 10.18 11.39
CA PHE A 582 -6.33 10.03 10.52
C PHE A 582 -5.98 11.37 9.87
N THR A 583 -4.69 11.59 9.67
CA THR A 583 -4.18 12.73 8.91
C THR A 583 -4.18 12.41 7.42
N ARG A 584 -4.29 13.46 6.59
CA ARG A 584 -4.12 13.35 5.15
C ARG A 584 -2.70 13.73 4.72
N ARG A 585 -2.49 13.70 3.41
CA ARG A 585 -1.19 13.73 2.75
C ARG A 585 -0.35 14.96 3.11
N ARG A 586 0.95 14.72 3.20
CA ARG A 586 2.03 15.70 3.13
C ARG A 586 1.96 16.63 1.91
N GLY A 587 2.05 17.94 2.13
CA GLY A 587 2.04 19.01 1.11
C GLY A 587 0.69 19.71 0.92
N GLU A 588 -0.38 19.17 1.51
CA GLU A 588 -1.67 19.86 1.69
C GLU A 588 -1.81 20.46 3.10
N TRP A 589 -0.89 20.09 3.99
CA TRP A 589 -0.74 20.71 5.30
C TRP A 589 0.22 21.90 5.17
N ILE A 590 -0.27 23.09 5.50
CA ILE A 590 0.49 24.34 5.52
C ILE A 590 0.64 24.73 6.99
N ASP A 591 1.83 24.54 7.55
CA ASP A 591 2.17 25.04 8.89
C ASP A 591 3.24 26.12 8.75
N ARG A 592 2.81 27.38 8.78
CA ARG A 592 3.71 28.52 8.56
C ARG A 592 4.71 28.69 9.70
N ALA A 593 4.40 28.20 10.91
CA ALA A 593 5.36 28.21 12.00
C ALA A 593 6.47 27.19 11.75
N PHE A 594 6.11 25.99 11.29
CA PHE A 594 7.07 24.98 10.86
C PHE A 594 7.89 25.43 9.65
N GLU A 595 7.27 26.06 8.64
CA GLU A 595 7.99 26.65 7.49
C GLU A 595 9.03 27.67 7.94
N ARG A 596 8.65 28.63 8.81
CA ARG A 596 9.60 29.63 9.35
C ARG A 596 10.78 28.99 10.09
N ILE A 597 10.54 27.94 10.88
CA ILE A 597 11.58 27.24 11.64
C ILE A 597 12.48 26.42 10.72
N SER A 598 11.90 25.71 9.76
CA SER A 598 12.65 24.87 8.81
C SER A 598 13.46 25.67 7.80
N GLN A 599 13.06 26.93 7.51
CA GLN A 599 13.75 27.84 6.59
C GLN A 599 14.84 28.70 7.27
N GLY A 600 14.87 28.77 8.61
CA GLY A 600 15.80 29.62 9.37
C GLY A 600 15.50 31.13 9.25
N PRO A 601 16.26 32.02 9.93
CA PRO A 601 16.07 33.46 9.84
C PRO A 601 16.63 33.99 8.50
N GLY A 602 15.82 34.00 7.43
CA GLY A 602 16.22 34.55 6.12
C GLY A 602 15.06 34.59 5.10
N ASP A 603 15.12 35.56 4.18
CA ASP A 603 14.05 35.95 3.24
C ASP A 603 13.36 34.80 2.49
N ALA A 604 12.06 35.01 2.25
CA ALA A 604 11.04 34.09 1.71
C ALA A 604 11.28 33.48 0.31
N ASN A 605 12.48 33.62 -0.27
CA ASN A 605 12.79 33.28 -1.67
C ASN A 605 13.90 32.21 -1.84
N ARG A 606 14.13 31.32 -0.86
CA ARG A 606 15.01 30.17 -1.05
C ARG A 606 14.22 28.91 -1.41
N GLU A 607 14.36 28.45 -2.65
CA GLU A 607 14.11 27.05 -3.00
C GLU A 607 15.03 26.15 -2.16
N LEU A 608 14.46 25.11 -1.55
CA LEU A 608 15.06 24.29 -0.50
C LEU A 608 16.18 23.37 -1.03
N ASP A 609 17.45 23.76 -0.83
CA ASP A 609 18.66 22.93 -1.06
C ASP A 609 19.15 22.24 0.25
N TRP A 610 18.24 21.77 1.13
CA TRP A 610 18.58 21.01 2.36
C TRP A 610 17.79 19.69 2.39
N PRO A 611 18.34 18.53 2.81
CA PRO A 611 17.80 17.26 2.37
C PRO A 611 16.52 16.91 3.13
N TYR A 612 15.40 17.07 2.42
CA TYR A 612 14.08 16.51 2.64
C TYR A 612 13.23 17.08 3.80
N PRO A 613 12.78 18.35 3.69
CA PRO A 613 11.50 18.81 4.23
C PRO A 613 10.30 18.03 3.67
N GLU A 614 10.55 17.07 2.76
CA GLU A 614 9.66 16.02 2.25
C GLU A 614 9.72 14.70 3.05
N MET A 615 10.55 14.61 4.09
CA MET A 615 10.63 13.44 4.99
C MET A 615 10.17 13.66 6.44
N VAL A 616 10.20 14.87 7.00
CA VAL A 616 9.73 15.19 8.37
C VAL A 616 8.39 15.95 8.31
N GLY A 617 7.22 15.33 8.54
CA GLY A 617 5.92 16.06 8.55
C GLY A 617 5.89 17.13 9.65
N SER A 618 4.91 18.04 9.69
CA SER A 618 4.86 19.04 10.76
C SER A 618 4.85 18.35 12.13
N THR A 619 5.91 18.61 12.91
CA THR A 619 6.04 18.15 14.30
C THR A 619 5.49 19.17 15.30
N ILE A 620 4.85 20.24 14.83
CA ILE A 620 4.42 21.38 15.66
C ILE A 620 2.90 21.38 15.81
N SER A 621 2.15 21.21 14.73
CA SER A 621 0.67 21.29 14.74
C SER A 621 -0.05 19.93 14.83
N MET A 622 0.61 18.88 15.31
CA MET A 622 0.10 17.51 15.31
C MET A 622 -1.26 17.37 16.02
N ILE A 623 -2.06 16.43 15.52
CA ILE A 623 -3.26 15.97 16.23
C ILE A 623 -2.80 15.00 17.31
N THR A 624 -3.40 15.07 18.49
CA THR A 624 -2.98 14.24 19.64
C THR A 624 -4.14 13.46 20.22
N ALA A 625 -3.88 12.24 20.70
CA ALA A 625 -4.85 11.39 21.37
C ALA A 625 -4.50 11.30 22.86
N HIS A 626 -5.50 11.39 23.74
CA HIS A 626 -5.29 11.49 25.19
C HIS A 626 -6.32 10.69 25.99
N THR A 627 -5.97 10.39 27.24
CA THR A 627 -6.90 10.03 28.32
C THR A 627 -6.75 10.99 29.51
N SER A 628 -7.77 11.05 30.38
CA SER A 628 -7.75 11.89 31.60
C SER A 628 -8.10 11.11 32.86
N GLU A 629 -7.73 11.69 33.99
CA GLU A 629 -8.13 11.22 35.33
C GLU A 629 -9.65 11.32 35.57
N ASP A 630 -10.36 12.18 34.84
CA ASP A 630 -11.84 12.28 34.90
C ASP A 630 -12.54 11.17 34.08
N GLY A 631 -11.75 10.29 33.46
CA GLY A 631 -12.22 9.17 32.65
C GLY A 631 -12.71 9.59 31.27
N ASP A 632 -12.08 10.59 30.66
CA ASP A 632 -12.29 10.98 29.26
C ASP A 632 -11.19 10.36 28.38
N ALA A 633 -11.51 10.07 27.13
CA ALA A 633 -10.56 9.68 26.08
C ALA A 633 -10.87 10.54 24.86
N TRP A 634 -9.93 11.32 24.34
CA TRP A 634 -10.25 12.31 23.28
C TRP A 634 -9.13 12.54 22.30
N PHE A 635 -9.50 13.11 21.16
CA PHE A 635 -8.59 13.70 20.20
C PHE A 635 -8.54 15.21 20.38
N ARG A 636 -7.34 15.79 20.34
CA ARG A 636 -7.13 17.23 20.42
C ARG A 636 -6.48 17.77 19.16
N PHE A 637 -7.13 18.79 18.62
CA PHE A 637 -6.83 19.53 17.40
C PHE A 637 -6.47 20.96 17.82
N ALA A 638 -5.21 21.19 18.22
CA ALA A 638 -4.76 22.51 18.64
C ALA A 638 -4.80 23.51 17.47
N GLY A 639 -5.12 24.78 17.76
CA GLY A 639 -4.99 25.88 16.82
C GLY A 639 -3.52 26.13 16.47
N PHE A 640 -3.26 26.45 15.21
CA PHE A 640 -1.93 26.64 14.64
C PHE A 640 -1.98 27.66 13.50
N ASP A 641 -0.82 28.07 12.99
CA ASP A 641 -0.73 29.05 11.90
C ASP A 641 -0.76 28.33 10.54
N GLY A 642 -1.98 28.10 10.01
CA GLY A 642 -2.16 27.64 8.64
C GLY A 642 -3.33 26.68 8.44
N GLU A 643 -3.10 25.67 7.61
CA GLU A 643 -4.11 24.73 7.10
C GLU A 643 -3.67 23.27 7.32
N ARG A 644 -4.59 22.41 7.74
CA ARG A 644 -4.35 20.97 7.86
C ARG A 644 -5.52 20.17 7.35
N GLN A 645 -5.22 18.97 6.88
CA GLN A 645 -6.24 18.04 6.41
C GLN A 645 -6.22 16.74 7.21
N TRP A 646 -7.40 16.33 7.67
CA TRP A 646 -7.60 15.13 8.45
C TRP A 646 -8.95 14.50 8.13
N GLY A 647 -9.26 13.37 8.73
CA GLY A 647 -10.59 12.79 8.67
C GLY A 647 -10.92 11.99 9.91
N VAL A 648 -12.22 11.81 10.13
CA VAL A 648 -12.78 10.91 11.13
C VAL A 648 -13.38 9.70 10.41
N LEU A 649 -13.03 8.51 10.87
CA LEU A 649 -13.48 7.22 10.37
C LEU A 649 -14.35 6.55 11.44
N VAL A 650 -15.47 5.99 11.04
CA VAL A 650 -16.32 5.15 11.87
C VAL A 650 -16.29 3.74 11.32
N SER A 651 -16.08 2.76 12.19
CA SER A 651 -16.12 1.34 11.83
C SER A 651 -17.40 0.97 11.08
N THR A 652 -17.28 0.18 10.01
CA THR A 652 -18.45 -0.49 9.41
C THR A 652 -18.57 -1.90 9.99
N LEU A 653 -19.63 -2.14 10.77
CA LEU A 653 -19.93 -3.44 11.36
C LEU A 653 -19.87 -4.58 10.33
N ALA A 654 -20.36 -4.32 9.11
CA ALA A 654 -20.40 -5.32 8.05
C ALA A 654 -19.03 -5.75 7.50
N ARG A 655 -17.98 -4.90 7.61
CA ARG A 655 -16.63 -5.23 7.15
C ARG A 655 -15.70 -5.64 8.28
N ASN A 656 -15.86 -5.02 9.45
CA ASN A 656 -15.00 -5.09 10.64
C ASN A 656 -13.64 -5.79 10.39
N ASP A 657 -12.89 -5.20 9.47
CA ASP A 657 -11.67 -5.77 8.93
C ASP A 657 -10.47 -5.33 9.80
N GLY A 658 -10.76 -4.87 11.03
CA GLY A 658 -9.86 -4.25 11.98
C GLY A 658 -9.39 -2.85 11.57
N PRO A 659 -9.06 -1.98 12.55
CA PRO A 659 -8.73 -0.58 12.31
C PRO A 659 -7.53 -0.41 11.38
N TYR A 660 -6.56 -1.33 11.38
CA TYR A 660 -5.42 -1.32 10.47
C TYR A 660 -5.84 -1.33 8.98
N LYS A 661 -6.71 -2.26 8.57
CA LYS A 661 -7.07 -2.41 7.15
C LYS A 661 -7.93 -1.25 6.68
N GLU A 662 -8.86 -0.81 7.50
CA GLU A 662 -9.76 0.28 7.16
C GLU A 662 -9.03 1.63 7.12
N LEU A 663 -8.15 1.93 8.09
CA LEU A 663 -7.28 3.11 8.02
C LEU A 663 -6.33 3.07 6.83
N SER A 664 -5.77 1.89 6.48
CA SER A 664 -4.93 1.74 5.28
C SER A 664 -5.76 1.96 4.00
N SER A 665 -6.96 1.39 3.92
CA SER A 665 -7.86 1.54 2.78
C SER A 665 -8.26 3.01 2.58
N VAL A 666 -8.60 3.69 3.66
CA VAL A 666 -8.87 5.13 3.64
C VAL A 666 -7.63 5.91 3.23
N GLN A 667 -6.44 5.60 3.78
CA GLN A 667 -5.18 6.21 3.35
C GLN A 667 -4.96 6.05 1.84
N HIS A 668 -5.21 4.87 1.27
CA HIS A 668 -5.11 4.66 -0.18
C HIS A 668 -6.12 5.50 -0.96
N LYS A 669 -7.37 5.60 -0.49
CA LYS A 669 -8.43 6.41 -1.11
C LYS A 669 -8.16 7.92 -1.06
N VAL A 670 -7.56 8.41 0.03
CA VAL A 670 -7.54 9.85 0.35
C VAL A 670 -6.15 10.46 0.42
N SER A 671 -5.08 9.65 0.40
CA SER A 671 -3.68 10.12 0.53
C SER A 671 -2.82 9.78 -0.69
N SER A 672 -3.33 9.03 -1.66
CA SER A 672 -2.59 8.74 -2.90
C SER A 672 -2.47 10.01 -3.76
N PRO A 673 -1.25 10.43 -4.15
CA PRO A 673 -1.08 11.51 -5.10
C PRO A 673 -1.76 11.11 -6.40
N ARG A 674 -2.68 11.93 -6.88
CA ARG A 674 -2.93 12.02 -8.32
C ARG A 674 -3.28 10.68 -8.98
N LEU A 675 -4.06 9.81 -8.33
CA LEU A 675 -4.70 8.71 -9.06
C LEU A 675 -5.41 9.30 -10.28
N GLN A 676 -6.02 10.47 -10.15
CA GLN A 676 -6.56 11.27 -11.26
C GLN A 676 -5.51 11.54 -12.36
N ASP A 677 -4.33 12.07 -12.03
CA ASP A 677 -3.30 12.35 -13.03
C ASP A 677 -2.73 11.06 -13.62
N PHE A 678 -2.54 10.00 -12.83
CA PHE A 678 -2.08 8.68 -13.30
C PHE A 678 -3.12 7.99 -14.19
N MET A 679 -4.40 8.09 -13.86
CA MET A 679 -5.49 7.53 -14.65
C MET A 679 -5.64 8.26 -15.98
N THR A 680 -5.39 9.56 -15.99
CA THR A 680 -5.41 10.39 -17.21
C THR A 680 -4.07 10.36 -17.96
N TRP A 681 -3.04 9.67 -17.45
CA TRP A 681 -1.79 9.48 -18.19
C TRP A 681 -2.03 8.66 -19.44
N ARG A 682 -1.92 9.35 -20.56
CA ARG A 682 -2.00 8.78 -21.91
C ARG A 682 -0.66 8.15 -22.28
N LEU A 683 -0.22 7.13 -21.55
CA LEU A 683 1.03 6.40 -21.83
C LEU A 683 1.01 5.68 -23.20
N HIS A 684 -0.15 5.61 -23.84
CA HIS A 684 -0.30 5.08 -25.18
C HIS A 684 -0.22 6.21 -26.20
N GLU A 685 -0.91 7.33 -26.03
CA GLU A 685 -0.82 8.42 -27.01
C GLU A 685 0.61 8.95 -27.14
N SER A 686 1.06 9.12 -28.39
CA SER A 686 2.25 9.89 -28.68
C SER A 686 2.07 11.28 -28.07
N ASP A 687 2.97 11.69 -27.19
CA ASP A 687 2.89 13.03 -26.62
C ASP A 687 2.89 14.06 -27.77
N SER A 688 1.93 14.98 -27.78
CA SER A 688 1.82 16.03 -28.82
C SER A 688 3.03 16.99 -28.81
N LEU A 689 3.79 16.97 -27.72
CA LEU A 689 5.10 17.57 -27.51
C LEU A 689 5.96 16.54 -26.78
N ARG A 690 7.25 16.38 -27.16
CA ARG A 690 8.23 15.58 -26.39
C ARG A 690 8.04 15.86 -24.90
N ARG A 691 7.80 14.83 -24.07
CA ARG A 691 7.60 15.03 -22.62
C ARG A 691 8.70 15.93 -22.07
N PRO A 692 8.37 16.89 -21.21
CA PRO A 692 9.40 17.55 -20.43
C PRO A 692 10.12 16.46 -19.63
N MET A 693 11.43 16.41 -19.79
CA MET A 693 12.31 15.56 -18.99
C MET A 693 12.31 16.07 -17.54
N LEU A 694 11.35 15.63 -16.72
CA LEU A 694 11.11 16.26 -15.40
C LEU A 694 10.74 17.75 -15.54
N LEU A 695 10.48 18.42 -14.41
CA LEU A 695 10.36 19.88 -14.26
C LEU A 695 11.66 20.64 -14.64
N MET A 696 12.54 20.03 -15.43
CA MET A 696 13.86 20.51 -15.80
C MET A 696 14.07 20.29 -17.31
N THR A 697 14.85 21.15 -17.93
CA THR A 697 15.29 21.05 -19.32
C THR A 697 16.42 20.03 -19.45
N ARG A 698 16.66 19.55 -20.68
CA ARG A 698 17.80 18.67 -21.01
C ARG A 698 19.14 19.20 -20.49
N ASP A 699 19.34 20.50 -20.60
CA ASP A 699 20.57 21.17 -20.20
C ASP A 699 20.72 21.26 -18.68
N GLU A 700 19.62 21.31 -17.93
CA GLU A 700 19.62 21.30 -16.46
C GLU A 700 19.99 19.92 -15.89
N ILE A 701 19.55 18.81 -16.51
CA ILE A 701 19.99 17.46 -16.12
C ILE A 701 21.50 17.28 -16.34
N ARG A 702 22.02 17.74 -17.48
CA ARG A 702 23.47 17.76 -17.74
C ARG A 702 24.19 18.71 -16.77
N GLY A 703 23.59 19.85 -16.45
CA GLY A 703 24.07 20.80 -15.44
C GLY A 703 24.20 20.17 -14.05
N LEU A 704 23.21 19.38 -13.61
CA LEU A 704 23.24 18.61 -12.36
C LEU A 704 24.32 17.52 -12.36
N ARG A 705 24.49 16.79 -13.47
CA ARG A 705 25.56 15.80 -13.64
C ARG A 705 26.95 16.46 -13.55
N ARG A 706 27.12 17.65 -14.12
CA ARG A 706 28.34 18.47 -13.98
C ARG A 706 28.55 18.98 -12.54
N LYS A 707 27.49 19.40 -11.84
CA LYS A 707 27.57 19.79 -10.41
C LYS A 707 28.08 18.64 -9.53
N ARG A 708 27.71 17.38 -9.81
CA ARG A 708 28.25 16.19 -9.09
C ARG A 708 29.77 16.03 -9.21
N ARG A 709 30.36 16.51 -10.31
CA ARG A 709 31.81 16.51 -10.58
C ARG A 709 32.50 17.81 -10.18
N ALA A 710 31.76 18.81 -9.71
CA ALA A 710 32.35 20.05 -9.22
C ALA A 710 33.25 19.74 -8.00
N PRO A 711 34.44 20.37 -7.88
CA PRO A 711 35.43 20.02 -6.86
C PRO A 711 34.86 19.94 -5.44
N GLY A 712 33.95 20.86 -5.08
CA GLY A 712 33.31 20.88 -3.76
C GLY A 712 32.35 19.70 -3.51
N PHE A 713 31.60 19.25 -4.52
CA PHE A 713 30.62 18.18 -4.37
C PHE A 713 31.24 16.79 -4.58
N ALA A 714 32.23 16.68 -5.46
CA ALA A 714 32.93 15.44 -5.76
C ALA A 714 33.65 14.87 -4.52
N THR A 715 34.26 15.74 -3.68
CA THR A 715 34.92 15.33 -2.43
C THR A 715 33.92 14.80 -1.40
N VAL A 716 32.75 15.42 -1.28
CA VAL A 716 31.67 14.98 -0.38
C VAL A 716 31.07 13.66 -0.85
N TRP A 717 30.80 13.55 -2.15
CA TRP A 717 30.26 12.35 -2.78
C TRP A 717 31.22 11.16 -2.65
N LYS A 718 32.54 11.39 -2.83
CA LYS A 718 33.58 10.36 -2.67
C LYS A 718 33.64 9.82 -1.24
N LYS A 719 33.57 10.69 -0.23
CA LYS A 719 33.52 10.29 1.20
C LYS A 719 32.28 9.46 1.56
N LEU A 720 31.14 9.74 0.93
CA LEU A 720 29.88 8.99 1.12
C LEU A 720 29.91 7.61 0.46
N VAL A 721 30.53 7.48 -0.71
CA VAL A 721 30.57 6.23 -1.50
C VAL A 721 31.69 5.28 -1.04
N GLU A 722 32.84 5.79 -0.59
CA GLU A 722 33.99 4.98 -0.13
C GLU A 722 33.87 4.49 1.33
N GLY A 723 32.64 4.42 1.85
CA GLY A 723 32.33 4.28 3.28
C GLY A 723 33.11 3.21 4.05
N HIS A 724 34.05 3.67 4.88
CA HIS A 724 34.43 2.97 6.12
C HIS A 724 33.47 3.27 7.28
N GLN A 725 32.33 3.94 7.04
CA GLN A 725 31.36 4.26 8.10
C GLN A 725 29.93 3.90 7.70
N ARG A 726 29.30 3.09 8.57
CA ARG A 726 27.91 2.66 8.47
C ARG A 726 26.97 3.86 8.63
N GLY A 727 26.42 4.32 7.50
CA GLY A 727 25.26 5.18 7.45
C GLY A 727 25.55 6.66 7.12
N PRO A 728 24.65 7.33 6.38
CA PRO A 728 24.82 8.71 5.92
C PRO A 728 24.98 9.72 7.07
N SER A 729 24.41 9.44 8.24
CA SER A 729 24.49 10.30 9.44
C SER A 729 25.90 10.43 10.03
N ARG A 730 26.71 9.36 10.03
CA ARG A 730 28.10 9.41 10.55
C ARG A 730 29.08 10.04 9.56
N GLY A 731 28.86 9.86 8.26
CA GLY A 731 29.64 10.56 7.22
C GLY A 731 29.46 12.09 7.28
N LEU A 732 28.28 12.55 7.71
CA LEU A 732 27.95 13.97 7.87
C LEU A 732 28.53 14.59 9.15
N GLN A 733 28.67 13.83 10.24
CA GLN A 733 29.30 14.31 11.48
C GLN A 733 30.80 14.59 11.35
N ALA A 734 31.49 14.00 10.37
CA ALA A 734 32.90 14.25 10.10
C ALA A 734 33.14 15.52 9.23
N LEU A 735 32.08 16.24 8.87
CA LEU A 735 32.10 17.49 8.08
C LEU A 735 31.76 18.74 8.92
N LEU A 736 31.29 18.57 10.16
CA LEU A 736 31.27 19.58 11.21
C LEU A 736 32.60 19.53 11.97
#